data_AF-A0A520QXM7-F1
#
_entry.id   AF-A0A520QXM7-F1
#
_cell.length_a   1.000
_cell.length_b   1.000
_cell.length_c   1.000
_cell.angle_alpha   90.00
_cell.angle_beta   90.00
_cell.angle_gamma   90.00
#
_symmetry.space_group_name_H-M   'P 1'
#
loop_
_entity.id
_entity.type
_entity.pdbx_description
1 polymer ?
#
loop_
_entity_poly.entity_id
_entity_poly.type
_entity_poly.pdbx_seq_one_letter_code
_entity_poly.pdbx_strand_id
1 'polypeptide(L)'
;MSDTHNRLVTCISLDRENRLGNGMSVEPWVQVERRSAALTSSTACSDVMQSSSSSSVLGSSIIPFARYSFLAACVVVFGCDGPEPSTDGGVGPQTIDENIFAEPGEPVRDATAAQLEVFARGREIFNRTWTVEEGQGPLFSTTGCRTCHESPVVGGRASRYRDTYLVYRTFRDGSQDPLGTNGTQSHYRTTGSPRQPTAGEVTLWARRHAPHIVGTGALIRIAPNVIASNADPMDADGDGVSGRVNIEFGRIAFIGYKAQTSSVERMLRGQLYEHIGLTTEPLTPTERAMLPGNAPAAAEGDVGRTDAPQVRNPDVPTRDVDEVMDPELAPEALVDLVTWAMLLGIPEPDPHTPDTLAGEEVFEEVGCATCHIPTLAAPSGLIPLYSDLLLHDMGEDLGDGLRGVLVEPNEMRTPPLWFVGAGGPYLHDARADTIDEAIRFHGGEATRARDAYVALDSGTQGQLIAFLERFGGRYASPSPQFEVGELGGPREGVDTAEFEAAAVVFSRPLTDEQGLGPSFDGDACASCHQLGGMGGAGGRDVNVIWQGEDDGSRVTAPAAGLVLSKHAHGLVRPEPTGAVLVAAQPPSLFVAGLVSRVDVDALRALEDVDDSDGDGVSGRLADLGDGVFGLFGWKSSHGTLAAAIAGCAYSHMGLTVEDAGAEFGSDSDAVADPELSSDTMSQLGFLLDALAAPGGPTDDPGDVAAGREAFENIGCASCHVPSLAARGGGEVSLYSDLLLHDLSATGGEGIAVGAASETEYRTPWLRGYAVSVPYMHDGRAPTLDVVMSRHGGEASRSRDEWTALGADEQRQLEAFLRSL
;
A
#
# COMPACT_ATOMS: atom_id res chain seq x y z
N MET A 1 19.94 7.52 -45.26
CA MET A 1 20.65 6.59 -46.18
C MET A 1 21.94 6.18 -45.50
N SER A 2 21.83 5.27 -44.54
CA SER A 2 22.09 3.81 -44.66
C SER A 2 23.56 3.51 -44.40
N ASP A 3 23.87 3.13 -43.16
CA ASP A 3 25.01 2.26 -42.90
C ASP A 3 24.73 1.40 -41.66
N THR A 4 24.59 0.11 -41.92
CA THR A 4 24.41 -1.00 -40.98
C THR A 4 25.73 -1.30 -40.26
N HIS A 5 25.71 -1.41 -38.93
CA HIS A 5 26.81 -1.97 -38.13
C HIS A 5 26.30 -3.11 -37.23
N ASN A 6 26.67 -4.34 -37.61
CA ASN A 6 26.58 -5.53 -36.76
C ASN A 6 27.60 -5.44 -35.63
N ARG A 7 27.16 -5.53 -34.36
CA ARG A 7 28.02 -5.69 -33.17
C ARG A 7 28.11 -7.16 -32.79
N LEU A 8 29.33 -7.68 -32.80
CA LEU A 8 29.72 -8.97 -32.22
C LEU A 8 30.11 -8.77 -30.76
N VAL A 9 29.47 -9.54 -29.88
CA VAL A 9 29.74 -9.62 -28.43
C VAL A 9 31.04 -10.41 -28.22
N THR A 10 32.01 -9.81 -27.54
CA THR A 10 33.23 -10.51 -27.09
C THR A 10 33.22 -10.62 -25.57
N CYS A 11 33.07 -11.83 -25.04
CA CYS A 11 33.31 -12.14 -23.63
C CYS A 11 34.82 -12.18 -23.38
N ILE A 12 35.32 -11.34 -22.46
CA ILE A 12 36.70 -11.41 -21.97
C ILE A 12 36.66 -11.95 -20.54
N SER A 13 37.20 -13.16 -20.37
CA SER A 13 37.64 -13.71 -19.09
C SER A 13 39.03 -13.16 -18.79
N LEU A 14 39.21 -12.55 -17.62
CA LEU A 14 40.52 -12.15 -17.11
C LEU A 14 40.80 -12.91 -15.83
N ASP A 15 41.80 -13.77 -15.91
CA ASP A 15 42.43 -14.46 -14.80
C ASP A 15 43.88 -13.93 -14.72
N ARG A 16 44.29 -13.38 -13.58
CA ARG A 16 45.69 -13.38 -13.12
C ARG A 16 45.90 -12.81 -11.72
N GLU A 17 46.54 -13.65 -10.92
CA GLU A 17 47.30 -13.37 -9.71
C GLU A 17 48.33 -12.22 -9.90
N ASN A 18 48.47 -11.30 -8.92
CA ASN A 18 49.63 -11.27 -8.02
C ASN A 18 49.50 -10.21 -6.89
N ARG A 19 50.22 -10.52 -5.81
CA ARG A 19 50.19 -9.96 -4.45
C ARG A 19 50.93 -8.62 -4.27
N LEU A 20 50.53 -7.80 -3.28
CA LEU A 20 51.22 -7.57 -1.98
C LEU A 20 50.85 -6.21 -1.34
N GLY A 21 50.50 -6.20 -0.04
CA GLY A 21 50.75 -5.04 0.84
C GLY A 21 49.80 -4.82 2.03
N ASN A 22 50.03 -5.56 3.14
CA ASN A 22 49.81 -5.24 4.58
C ASN A 22 48.42 -4.75 5.07
N GLY A 23 47.83 -5.26 6.16
CA GLY A 23 48.26 -6.20 7.17
C GLY A 23 47.22 -6.29 8.31
N MET A 24 47.34 -7.36 9.11
CA MET A 24 46.60 -7.71 10.34
C MET A 24 45.17 -8.25 10.18
N SER A 25 44.69 -9.30 10.84
CA SER A 25 45.21 -10.60 11.33
C SER A 25 44.10 -11.19 12.20
N VAL A 26 43.40 -12.26 11.78
CA VAL A 26 42.86 -13.25 12.73
C VAL A 26 42.64 -14.60 12.03
N GLU A 27 43.22 -15.64 12.60
CA GLU A 27 42.95 -17.07 12.42
C GLU A 27 42.73 -17.64 13.84
N PRO A 28 42.24 -18.89 14.09
CA PRO A 28 41.82 -19.93 13.15
C PRO A 28 40.52 -20.74 13.50
N TRP A 29 39.83 -21.21 12.45
CA TRP A 29 39.30 -22.57 12.16
C TRP A 29 38.52 -23.45 13.17
N VAL A 30 37.37 -23.99 12.70
CA VAL A 30 36.99 -25.42 12.83
C VAL A 30 36.41 -25.94 11.49
N GLN A 31 36.87 -27.13 11.08
CA GLN A 31 36.56 -27.83 9.82
C GLN A 31 35.30 -28.71 9.88
N VAL A 32 34.66 -28.95 8.73
CA VAL A 32 33.94 -30.21 8.45
C VAL A 32 34.27 -30.70 7.04
N GLU A 33 34.68 -31.97 6.96
CA GLU A 33 35.24 -32.68 5.81
C GLU A 33 34.24 -33.03 4.70
N ARG A 34 34.71 -32.98 3.45
CA ARG A 34 34.08 -33.63 2.28
C ARG A 34 34.50 -35.11 2.21
N ARG A 35 33.54 -36.01 2.00
CA ARG A 35 33.81 -37.37 1.49
C ARG A 35 33.42 -37.49 0.02
N SER A 36 34.40 -37.85 -0.78
CA SER A 36 34.28 -38.28 -2.17
C SER A 36 33.98 -39.78 -2.24
N ALA A 37 33.11 -40.19 -3.14
CA ALA A 37 33.11 -41.55 -3.69
C ALA A 37 32.74 -41.48 -5.18
N ALA A 38 33.72 -41.77 -6.01
CA ALA A 38 33.59 -41.97 -7.45
C ALA A 38 33.09 -43.40 -7.72
N LEU A 39 32.27 -43.58 -8.75
CA LEU A 39 32.20 -44.84 -9.51
C LEU A 39 32.10 -44.54 -11.00
N THR A 40 32.81 -45.37 -11.75
CA THR A 40 33.38 -45.16 -13.07
C THR A 40 32.53 -45.70 -14.22
N SER A 41 32.50 -44.92 -15.31
CA SER A 41 32.56 -45.27 -16.75
C SER A 41 32.15 -46.66 -17.27
N SER A 42 31.49 -46.68 -18.43
CA SER A 42 32.10 -47.25 -19.65
C SER A 42 31.44 -46.76 -20.96
N THR A 43 32.30 -46.26 -21.88
CA THR A 43 32.39 -46.53 -23.34
C THR A 43 31.15 -46.44 -24.24
N ALA A 44 31.19 -45.92 -25.47
CA ALA A 44 32.21 -45.30 -26.32
C ALA A 44 31.49 -44.92 -27.64
N CYS A 45 31.88 -43.82 -28.29
CA CYS A 45 32.17 -43.84 -29.72
C CYS A 45 32.97 -42.59 -30.11
N SER A 46 34.06 -42.87 -30.81
CA SER A 46 35.21 -42.03 -31.07
C SER A 46 35.06 -41.12 -32.30
N ASP A 47 35.84 -40.03 -32.30
CA ASP A 47 36.75 -39.57 -33.38
C ASP A 47 36.16 -39.23 -34.78
N VAL A 48 36.59 -38.20 -35.52
CA VAL A 48 37.80 -37.37 -35.44
C VAL A 48 37.61 -36.09 -36.27
N MET A 49 38.31 -35.05 -35.82
CA MET A 49 38.51 -33.73 -36.44
C MET A 49 39.13 -33.75 -37.85
N GLN A 50 38.99 -32.62 -38.55
CA GLN A 50 40.08 -31.77 -39.12
C GLN A 50 39.49 -30.91 -40.25
N SER A 51 39.93 -29.71 -40.58
CA SER A 51 40.88 -28.74 -40.04
C SER A 51 40.71 -27.46 -40.88
N SER A 52 41.16 -26.34 -40.34
CA SER A 52 41.08 -25.00 -40.90
C SER A 52 42.12 -24.69 -41.98
N SER A 53 41.77 -23.70 -42.82
CA SER A 53 42.66 -22.75 -43.54
C SER A 53 43.39 -23.32 -44.78
N SER A 54 43.59 -22.62 -45.89
CA SER A 54 43.78 -21.19 -46.12
C SER A 54 43.81 -20.87 -47.64
N SER A 55 43.73 -19.57 -47.96
CA SER A 55 44.46 -18.89 -49.06
C SER A 55 43.76 -18.62 -50.41
N SER A 56 43.47 -17.32 -50.58
CA SER A 56 43.93 -16.42 -51.65
C SER A 56 43.28 -16.36 -53.05
N VAL A 57 42.64 -15.21 -53.29
CA VAL A 57 42.79 -14.23 -54.39
C VAL A 57 42.62 -14.72 -55.85
N LEU A 58 41.57 -14.22 -56.53
CA LEU A 58 41.60 -13.36 -57.74
C LEU A 58 40.28 -13.45 -58.52
N GLY A 59 39.79 -12.31 -59.01
CA GLY A 59 39.22 -12.23 -60.37
C GLY A 59 37.71 -12.03 -60.51
N SER A 60 37.31 -10.76 -60.48
CA SER A 60 36.58 -10.07 -61.56
C SER A 60 35.34 -10.72 -62.21
N SER A 61 34.20 -10.07 -61.93
CA SER A 61 33.26 -9.51 -62.91
C SER A 61 32.28 -10.41 -63.68
N ILE A 62 31.07 -9.84 -63.84
CA ILE A 62 30.08 -9.95 -64.95
C ILE A 62 28.72 -10.57 -64.55
N ILE A 63 27.74 -9.68 -64.37
CA ILE A 63 26.29 -9.84 -64.64
C ILE A 63 26.14 -9.77 -66.19
N PRO A 64 25.28 -10.57 -66.90
CA PRO A 64 23.85 -10.24 -67.00
C PRO A 64 22.80 -11.32 -67.37
N PHE A 65 21.55 -11.01 -67.00
CA PHE A 65 20.26 -11.24 -67.68
C PHE A 65 19.98 -12.60 -68.36
N ALA A 66 18.89 -13.27 -67.94
CA ALA A 66 17.61 -13.30 -68.70
C ALA A 66 16.60 -14.34 -68.17
N ARG A 67 15.35 -13.86 -68.07
CA ARG A 67 14.01 -14.49 -68.20
C ARG A 67 13.91 -15.98 -68.58
N TYR A 68 12.96 -16.71 -67.95
CA TYR A 68 11.82 -17.47 -68.51
C TYR A 68 11.26 -18.40 -67.40
N SER A 69 10.07 -18.13 -66.86
CA SER A 69 8.79 -18.80 -67.17
C SER A 69 8.68 -20.27 -66.77
N PHE A 70 7.80 -20.51 -65.79
CA PHE A 70 6.92 -21.66 -65.57
C PHE A 70 7.41 -23.07 -65.96
N LEU A 71 7.59 -23.90 -64.93
CA LEU A 71 7.31 -25.33 -65.00
C LEU A 71 6.72 -25.80 -63.66
N ALA A 72 5.45 -26.16 -63.71
CA ALA A 72 4.76 -26.88 -62.66
C ALA A 72 5.40 -28.27 -62.52
N ALA A 73 5.80 -28.62 -61.30
CA ALA A 73 6.10 -29.98 -60.91
C ALA A 73 5.32 -30.28 -59.63
N CYS A 74 4.31 -31.13 -59.77
CA CYS A 74 3.57 -31.72 -58.66
C CYS A 74 4.55 -32.43 -57.71
N VAL A 75 4.62 -31.97 -56.47
CA VAL A 75 5.12 -32.77 -55.35
C VAL A 75 3.90 -33.31 -54.62
N VAL A 76 3.69 -34.62 -54.74
CA VAL A 76 2.77 -35.38 -53.90
C VAL A 76 3.39 -35.44 -52.52
N VAL A 77 2.86 -34.65 -51.59
CA VAL A 77 3.17 -34.74 -50.16
C VAL A 77 2.22 -35.78 -49.57
N PHE A 78 2.81 -36.82 -48.98
CA PHE A 78 2.10 -37.78 -48.15
C PHE A 78 1.49 -37.05 -46.95
N GLY A 79 0.17 -37.21 -46.78
CA GLY A 79 -0.56 -36.70 -45.63
C GLY A 79 -0.05 -37.33 -44.34
N CYS A 80 0.44 -36.46 -43.44
CA CYS A 80 0.34 -36.68 -42.02
C CYS A 80 -0.72 -35.69 -41.53
N ASP A 81 -1.88 -36.21 -41.14
CA ASP A 81 -2.93 -35.46 -40.45
C ASP A 81 -2.40 -34.99 -39.09
N GLY A 82 -1.81 -33.81 -39.06
CA GLY A 82 -1.71 -32.97 -37.87
C GLY A 82 -2.73 -31.84 -38.01
N PRO A 83 -3.38 -31.38 -36.93
CA PRO A 83 -4.26 -30.23 -37.01
C PRO A 83 -3.43 -29.04 -37.48
N GLU A 84 -3.86 -28.39 -38.56
CA GLU A 84 -3.32 -27.10 -38.96
C GLU A 84 -3.58 -26.09 -37.82
N PRO A 85 -2.64 -25.18 -37.51
CA PRO A 85 -2.93 -24.06 -36.65
C PRO A 85 -4.00 -23.19 -37.34
N SER A 86 -5.17 -23.10 -36.71
CA SER A 86 -6.26 -22.20 -37.08
C SER A 86 -5.74 -20.77 -37.26
N THR A 87 -6.07 -20.16 -38.40
CA THR A 87 -5.82 -18.73 -38.71
C THR A 87 -6.93 -17.82 -38.16
N ASP A 88 -7.88 -18.42 -37.47
CA ASP A 88 -9.03 -17.86 -36.78
C ASP A 88 -8.60 -17.43 -35.37
N GLY A 89 -7.76 -16.38 -35.31
CA GLY A 89 -7.44 -15.70 -34.07
C GLY A 89 -8.71 -15.14 -33.44
N GLY A 90 -9.25 -15.83 -32.43
CA GLY A 90 -10.11 -15.23 -31.42
C GLY A 90 -11.44 -14.64 -31.87
N VAL A 91 -12.08 -15.10 -32.95
CA VAL A 91 -13.45 -14.64 -33.27
C VAL A 91 -14.46 -15.39 -32.38
N GLY A 92 -14.45 -15.06 -31.09
CA GLY A 92 -15.56 -15.39 -30.19
C GLY A 92 -16.87 -14.73 -30.66
N PRO A 93 -18.00 -15.00 -29.98
CA PRO A 93 -19.25 -14.31 -30.23
C PRO A 93 -19.04 -12.79 -30.33
N GLN A 94 -19.66 -12.15 -31.32
CA GLN A 94 -19.63 -10.68 -31.49
C GLN A 94 -20.58 -9.95 -30.53
N THR A 95 -20.91 -10.60 -29.42
CA THR A 95 -21.74 -10.10 -28.33
C THR A 95 -20.90 -10.03 -27.08
N ILE A 96 -21.23 -9.11 -26.18
CA ILE A 96 -20.60 -9.03 -24.87
C ILE A 96 -20.72 -10.38 -24.16
N ASP A 97 -19.65 -10.83 -23.52
CA ASP A 97 -19.71 -11.97 -22.60
C ASP A 97 -20.46 -11.52 -21.34
N GLU A 98 -21.68 -12.02 -21.12
CA GLU A 98 -22.46 -11.62 -19.94
C GLU A 98 -21.94 -12.24 -18.63
N ASN A 99 -21.00 -13.20 -18.71
CA ASN A 99 -20.50 -13.92 -17.54
C ASN A 99 -19.36 -13.20 -16.82
N ILE A 100 -18.69 -12.25 -17.48
CA ILE A 100 -17.61 -11.46 -16.86
C ILE A 100 -18.12 -10.44 -15.85
N PHE A 101 -19.42 -10.14 -15.86
CA PHE A 101 -20.01 -9.15 -14.97
C PHE A 101 -20.29 -9.70 -13.56
N ALA A 102 -20.09 -8.87 -12.55
CA ALA A 102 -20.45 -9.14 -11.15
C ALA A 102 -20.63 -7.83 -10.39
N GLU A 103 -21.19 -7.90 -9.18
CA GLU A 103 -21.04 -6.78 -8.24
C GLU A 103 -19.55 -6.60 -7.88
N PRO A 104 -19.07 -5.37 -7.62
CA PRO A 104 -17.69 -5.12 -7.24
C PRO A 104 -17.24 -5.98 -6.04
N GLY A 105 -16.09 -6.64 -6.18
CA GLY A 105 -15.56 -7.55 -5.16
C GLY A 105 -16.16 -8.96 -5.18
N GLU A 106 -17.14 -9.23 -6.05
CA GLU A 106 -17.77 -10.54 -6.23
C GLU A 106 -17.20 -11.27 -7.47
N PRO A 107 -17.31 -12.62 -7.51
CA PRO A 107 -16.73 -13.40 -8.59
C PRO A 107 -17.57 -13.34 -9.87
N VAL A 108 -16.93 -13.56 -11.01
CA VAL A 108 -17.58 -13.76 -12.33
C VAL A 108 -18.71 -14.80 -12.25
N ARG A 109 -19.78 -14.60 -13.03
CA ARG A 109 -21.02 -15.40 -12.99
C ARG A 109 -20.84 -16.86 -13.40
N ASP A 110 -19.83 -17.15 -14.20
CA ASP A 110 -19.49 -18.49 -14.67
C ASP A 110 -18.52 -19.24 -13.74
N ALA A 111 -18.20 -18.69 -12.56
CA ALA A 111 -17.41 -19.38 -11.55
C ALA A 111 -18.11 -20.67 -11.09
N THR A 112 -17.38 -21.78 -11.15
CA THR A 112 -17.84 -23.09 -10.68
C THR A 112 -17.96 -23.12 -9.15
N ALA A 113 -18.75 -24.05 -8.61
CA ALA A 113 -18.88 -24.21 -7.15
C ALA A 113 -17.53 -24.38 -6.44
N ALA A 114 -16.61 -25.16 -7.02
CA ALA A 114 -15.25 -25.32 -6.48
C ALA A 114 -14.44 -24.01 -6.51
N GLN A 115 -14.58 -23.22 -7.58
CA GLN A 115 -13.94 -21.90 -7.67
C GLN A 115 -14.52 -20.92 -6.65
N LEU A 116 -15.82 -20.95 -6.36
CA LEU A 116 -16.44 -20.10 -5.34
C LEU A 116 -15.92 -20.41 -3.93
N GLU A 117 -15.68 -21.68 -3.61
CA GLU A 117 -15.06 -22.08 -2.33
C GLU A 117 -13.63 -21.56 -2.22
N VAL A 118 -12.84 -21.66 -3.29
CA VAL A 118 -11.47 -21.11 -3.37
C VAL A 118 -11.49 -19.58 -3.27
N PHE A 119 -12.41 -18.93 -3.98
CA PHE A 119 -12.59 -17.48 -3.95
C PHE A 119 -12.87 -16.97 -2.54
N ALA A 120 -13.73 -17.66 -1.78
CA ALA A 120 -14.04 -17.28 -0.40
C ALA A 120 -12.80 -17.31 0.52
N ARG A 121 -11.94 -18.33 0.39
CA ARG A 121 -10.67 -18.42 1.15
C ARG A 121 -9.66 -17.38 0.69
N GLY A 122 -9.54 -17.15 -0.61
CA GLY A 122 -8.67 -16.09 -1.14
C GLY A 122 -9.09 -14.69 -0.67
N ARG A 123 -10.40 -14.45 -0.56
CA ARG A 123 -10.94 -13.20 0.01
C ARG A 123 -10.58 -13.02 1.48
N GLU A 124 -10.55 -14.09 2.27
CA GLU A 124 -10.11 -14.05 3.67
C GLU A 124 -8.64 -13.63 3.77
N ILE A 125 -7.78 -14.19 2.91
CA ILE A 125 -6.36 -13.82 2.84
C ILE A 125 -6.19 -12.36 2.40
N PHE A 126 -6.95 -11.91 1.40
CA PHE A 126 -6.90 -10.51 0.93
C PHE A 126 -7.29 -9.50 2.00
N ASN A 127 -8.27 -9.88 2.84
CA ASN A 127 -8.77 -9.05 3.94
C ASN A 127 -7.92 -9.15 5.21
N ARG A 128 -6.87 -9.97 5.24
CA ARG A 128 -6.02 -10.15 6.41
C ARG A 128 -5.10 -8.95 6.61
N THR A 129 -5.01 -8.52 7.86
CA THR A 129 -3.94 -7.66 8.36
C THR A 129 -2.87 -8.57 8.96
N TRP A 130 -1.66 -8.50 8.42
CA TRP A 130 -0.52 -9.31 8.84
C TRP A 130 0.22 -8.63 9.98
N THR A 131 0.66 -9.46 10.94
CA THR A 131 1.44 -9.06 12.11
C THR A 131 2.90 -9.47 11.97
N VAL A 132 3.79 -8.92 12.80
CA VAL A 132 5.22 -9.28 12.78
C VAL A 132 5.41 -10.74 13.19
N GLU A 133 4.56 -11.27 14.05
CA GLU A 133 4.61 -12.65 14.52
C GLU A 133 4.18 -13.64 13.43
N GLU A 134 3.44 -13.16 12.44
CA GLU A 134 3.07 -13.87 11.22
C GLU A 134 4.07 -13.65 10.08
N GLY A 135 5.15 -12.93 10.35
CA GLY A 135 6.27 -12.68 9.44
C GLY A 135 6.10 -11.45 8.55
N GLN A 136 5.28 -10.47 8.96
CA GLN A 136 5.27 -9.16 8.31
C GLN A 136 6.63 -8.47 8.48
N GLY A 137 7.34 -8.23 7.39
CA GLY A 137 8.51 -7.36 7.35
C GLY A 137 9.72 -8.02 6.67
N PRO A 138 10.96 -7.76 7.14
CA PRO A 138 11.35 -6.75 8.12
C PRO A 138 11.13 -5.31 7.62
N LEU A 139 10.90 -5.11 6.31
CA LEU A 139 10.60 -3.81 5.68
C LEU A 139 9.23 -3.85 5.02
N PHE A 140 8.42 -2.81 5.22
CA PHE A 140 7.05 -2.79 4.68
C PHE A 140 6.53 -1.36 4.52
N SER A 141 5.43 -1.24 3.80
CA SER A 141 4.67 0.00 3.57
C SER A 141 3.21 -0.13 4.00
N THR A 142 2.69 -1.36 4.01
CA THR A 142 1.31 -1.68 4.43
C THR A 142 1.27 -2.99 5.21
N THR A 143 0.21 -3.19 5.99
CA THR A 143 -0.05 -4.43 6.75
C THR A 143 -0.93 -5.44 6.03
N GLY A 144 -1.51 -5.08 4.88
CA GLY A 144 -2.37 -5.99 4.13
C GLY A 144 -2.77 -5.45 2.77
N CYS A 145 -3.35 -6.31 1.93
CA CYS A 145 -3.78 -5.93 0.58
C CYS A 145 -4.95 -4.95 0.62
N ARG A 146 -5.97 -5.24 1.46
CA ARG A 146 -7.15 -4.40 1.60
C ARG A 146 -6.81 -2.96 1.96
N THR A 147 -5.73 -2.71 2.69
CA THR A 147 -5.33 -1.37 3.15
C THR A 147 -5.08 -0.35 2.03
N CYS A 148 -4.79 -0.81 0.81
CA CYS A 148 -4.66 0.04 -0.38
C CYS A 148 -5.69 -0.32 -1.48
N HIS A 149 -6.57 -1.28 -1.23
CA HIS A 149 -7.55 -1.77 -2.20
C HIS A 149 -8.93 -1.91 -1.54
N GLU A 150 -9.32 -0.86 -0.82
CA GLU A 150 -10.50 -0.79 0.04
C GLU A 150 -11.66 0.00 -0.57
N SER A 151 -11.37 0.91 -1.51
CA SER A 151 -12.32 1.95 -1.88
C SER A 151 -12.80 1.87 -3.33
N PRO A 152 -14.11 2.04 -3.59
CA PRO A 152 -15.23 2.05 -2.61
C PRO A 152 -15.60 0.68 -2.06
N VAL A 153 -15.00 -0.40 -2.57
CA VAL A 153 -15.23 -1.79 -2.13
C VAL A 153 -13.90 -2.56 -2.09
N VAL A 154 -13.93 -3.77 -1.51
CA VAL A 154 -12.78 -4.70 -1.53
C VAL A 154 -12.35 -5.00 -2.97
N GLY A 155 -11.06 -4.84 -3.25
CA GLY A 155 -10.48 -4.92 -4.60
C GLY A 155 -10.51 -3.57 -5.35
N GLY A 156 -10.92 -2.51 -4.65
CA GLY A 156 -10.94 -1.14 -5.13
C GLY A 156 -9.55 -0.52 -5.27
N ARG A 157 -9.52 0.80 -5.26
CA ARG A 157 -8.31 1.64 -5.26
C ARG A 157 -7.98 2.07 -3.83
N ALA A 158 -6.84 2.73 -3.68
CA ALA A 158 -6.44 3.33 -2.42
C ALA A 158 -7.00 4.76 -2.25
N SER A 159 -6.88 5.28 -1.03
CA SER A 159 -6.87 6.73 -0.78
C SER A 159 -5.45 7.30 -0.99
N ARG A 160 -5.29 8.63 -1.14
CA ARG A 160 -4.00 9.24 -1.56
C ARG A 160 -2.88 9.02 -0.55
N TYR A 161 -3.19 8.97 0.75
CA TYR A 161 -2.20 8.70 1.80
C TYR A 161 -1.56 7.30 1.76
N ARG A 162 -2.00 6.44 0.84
CA ARG A 162 -1.46 5.10 0.58
C ARG A 162 -0.64 5.01 -0.70
N ASP A 163 -0.41 6.15 -1.37
CA ASP A 163 0.50 6.18 -2.50
C ASP A 163 1.87 5.67 -2.11
N THR A 164 2.46 4.87 -2.99
CA THR A 164 3.79 4.31 -2.81
C THR A 164 4.79 5.04 -3.70
N TYR A 165 6.08 4.88 -3.42
CA TYR A 165 7.13 5.49 -4.23
C TYR A 165 8.05 4.41 -4.79
N LEU A 166 8.29 4.50 -6.08
CA LEU A 166 9.36 3.76 -6.75
C LEU A 166 10.61 4.63 -6.81
N VAL A 167 11.75 4.07 -6.44
CA VAL A 167 13.02 4.78 -6.24
C VAL A 167 14.16 4.10 -6.99
N TYR A 168 14.90 4.91 -7.76
CA TYR A 168 15.95 4.44 -8.67
C TYR A 168 17.18 5.32 -8.63
N ARG A 169 18.34 4.68 -8.87
CA ARG A 169 19.56 5.37 -9.30
C ARG A 169 19.60 5.38 -10.82
N THR A 170 19.73 6.57 -11.41
CA THR A 170 19.95 6.76 -12.84
C THR A 170 21.42 7.08 -13.09
N PHE A 171 22.07 6.30 -13.95
CA PHE A 171 23.47 6.50 -14.35
C PHE A 171 23.57 7.48 -15.54
N ARG A 172 24.80 7.93 -15.82
CA ARG A 172 25.08 8.89 -16.90
C ARG A 172 24.71 8.39 -18.30
N ASP A 173 24.68 7.08 -18.50
CA ASP A 173 24.27 6.45 -19.76
C ASP A 173 22.74 6.27 -19.88
N GLY A 174 21.98 6.73 -18.89
CA GLY A 174 20.53 6.61 -18.82
C GLY A 174 20.03 5.28 -18.27
N SER A 175 20.93 4.32 -17.98
CA SER A 175 20.54 3.08 -17.30
C SER A 175 20.06 3.36 -15.87
N GLN A 176 19.14 2.53 -15.39
CA GLN A 176 18.49 2.68 -14.09
C GLN A 176 18.67 1.42 -13.26
N ASP A 177 18.96 1.60 -11.97
CA ASP A 177 19.09 0.53 -10.98
C ASP A 177 18.04 0.73 -9.89
N PRO A 178 17.16 -0.27 -9.65
CA PRO A 178 16.16 -0.18 -8.59
C PRO A 178 16.82 -0.11 -7.21
N LEU A 179 16.31 0.76 -6.35
CA LEU A 179 16.72 0.90 -4.95
C LEU A 179 15.61 0.42 -4.02
N GLY A 180 15.83 0.45 -2.70
CA GLY A 180 14.86 -0.10 -1.75
C GLY A 180 14.61 -1.59 -1.98
N THR A 181 13.37 -2.04 -1.79
CA THR A 181 12.97 -3.44 -2.03
C THR A 181 12.49 -3.58 -3.46
N ASN A 182 13.40 -3.93 -4.38
CA ASN A 182 13.12 -4.09 -5.82
C ASN A 182 12.53 -2.83 -6.48
N GLY A 183 13.04 -1.65 -6.12
CA GLY A 183 12.55 -0.38 -6.64
C GLY A 183 11.50 0.24 -5.75
N THR A 184 10.91 -0.50 -4.80
CA THR A 184 9.87 0.02 -3.91
C THR A 184 10.46 0.62 -2.63
N GLN A 185 10.09 1.85 -2.31
CA GLN A 185 10.46 2.52 -1.06
C GLN A 185 9.58 2.02 0.08
N SER A 186 10.18 1.37 1.09
CA SER A 186 9.49 0.99 2.32
C SER A 186 9.28 2.21 3.24
N HIS A 187 8.13 2.28 3.90
CA HIS A 187 7.82 3.34 4.86
C HIS A 187 8.19 2.99 6.30
N TYR A 188 8.15 1.70 6.63
CA TYR A 188 8.27 1.14 7.96
C TYR A 188 9.23 -0.04 8.02
N ARG A 189 9.63 -0.38 9.24
CA ARG A 189 10.40 -1.59 9.53
C ARG A 189 10.07 -2.17 10.90
N THR A 190 10.36 -3.45 11.08
CA THR A 190 10.05 -4.17 12.34
C THR A 190 11.05 -3.88 13.45
N THR A 191 12.32 -3.68 13.11
CA THR A 191 13.45 -3.45 14.03
C THR A 191 14.21 -2.17 13.71
N GLY A 192 14.93 -1.56 14.66
CA GLY A 192 15.75 -0.35 14.40
C GLY A 192 14.97 0.95 14.16
N SER A 193 15.61 1.95 13.54
CA SER A 193 15.02 3.28 13.29
C SER A 193 13.73 3.18 12.46
N PRO A 194 12.60 3.74 12.93
CA PRO A 194 11.26 3.43 12.43
C PRO A 194 10.99 3.89 10.99
N ARG A 195 11.63 4.96 10.54
CA ARG A 195 11.65 5.38 9.13
C ARG A 195 13.02 5.12 8.54
N GLN A 196 13.04 4.63 7.31
CA GLN A 196 14.28 4.56 6.55
C GLN A 196 14.63 5.95 6.00
N PRO A 197 15.88 6.43 6.22
CA PRO A 197 16.40 7.54 5.45
C PRO A 197 16.34 7.19 3.97
N THR A 198 15.95 8.14 3.12
CA THR A 198 16.06 7.91 1.69
C THR A 198 17.53 7.67 1.36
N ALA A 199 17.80 6.64 0.56
CA ALA A 199 19.15 6.38 0.12
C ALA A 199 19.66 7.61 -0.66
N GLY A 200 20.80 8.18 -0.25
CA GLY A 200 21.40 9.35 -0.92
C GLY A 200 21.80 9.11 -2.38
N GLU A 201 21.61 7.88 -2.88
CA GLU A 201 21.83 7.46 -4.25
C GLU A 201 20.59 7.50 -5.14
N VAL A 202 19.40 7.78 -4.58
CA VAL A 202 18.16 7.96 -5.34
C VAL A 202 18.30 9.21 -6.21
N THR A 203 18.10 9.05 -7.52
CA THR A 203 18.08 10.16 -8.48
C THR A 203 16.76 10.26 -9.23
N LEU A 204 15.86 9.29 -9.06
CA LEU A 204 14.54 9.28 -9.68
C LEU A 204 13.51 8.75 -8.67
N TRP A 205 12.40 9.46 -8.61
CA TRP A 205 11.22 9.14 -7.82
C TRP A 205 10.02 9.04 -8.74
N ALA A 206 9.23 7.98 -8.58
CA ALA A 206 7.96 7.81 -9.25
C ALA A 206 6.88 7.47 -8.23
N ARG A 207 5.90 8.36 -8.05
CA ARG A 207 4.74 8.11 -7.21
C ARG A 207 3.82 7.09 -7.90
N ARG A 208 3.22 6.21 -7.09
CA ARG A 208 2.34 5.14 -7.55
C ARG A 208 1.08 5.03 -6.69
N HIS A 209 -0.05 5.25 -7.33
CA HIS A 209 -1.36 5.00 -6.76
C HIS A 209 -1.80 3.55 -6.98
N ALA A 210 -2.39 2.90 -5.97
CA ALA A 210 -2.89 1.54 -6.13
C ALA A 210 -4.21 1.55 -6.94
N PRO A 211 -4.26 0.89 -8.11
CA PRO A 211 -5.44 0.92 -8.98
C PRO A 211 -6.55 -0.02 -8.47
N HIS A 212 -7.74 0.10 -9.05
CA HIS A 212 -8.76 -0.94 -8.99
C HIS A 212 -8.22 -2.26 -9.56
N ILE A 213 -8.39 -3.36 -8.82
CA ILE A 213 -8.07 -4.72 -9.28
C ILE A 213 -9.32 -5.52 -9.67
N VAL A 214 -10.51 -4.94 -9.46
CA VAL A 214 -11.79 -5.41 -10.01
C VAL A 214 -11.68 -5.60 -11.52
N GLY A 215 -12.23 -6.70 -12.04
CA GLY A 215 -12.17 -7.04 -13.47
C GLY A 215 -10.90 -7.78 -13.91
N THR A 216 -9.94 -8.06 -13.03
CA THR A 216 -8.75 -8.87 -13.37
C THR A 216 -9.13 -10.21 -14.02
N GLY A 217 -10.25 -10.83 -13.59
CA GLY A 217 -10.73 -12.08 -14.17
C GLY A 217 -11.21 -11.99 -15.63
N ALA A 218 -11.55 -10.80 -16.12
CA ALA A 218 -11.88 -10.58 -17.52
C ALA A 218 -10.64 -10.25 -18.37
N LEU A 219 -9.66 -9.53 -17.80
CA LEU A 219 -8.40 -9.23 -18.49
C LEU A 219 -7.68 -10.50 -18.96
N ILE A 220 -7.61 -11.50 -18.09
CA ILE A 220 -6.93 -12.76 -18.38
C ILE A 220 -7.64 -13.63 -19.44
N ARG A 221 -8.87 -13.29 -19.85
CA ARG A 221 -9.60 -13.99 -20.93
C ARG A 221 -9.16 -13.52 -22.32
N ILE A 222 -8.49 -12.37 -22.41
CA ILE A 222 -8.09 -11.76 -23.68
C ILE A 222 -6.79 -12.41 -24.14
N ALA A 223 -6.81 -12.94 -25.37
CA ALA A 223 -5.64 -13.58 -25.92
C ALA A 223 -4.57 -12.54 -26.30
N PRO A 224 -3.27 -12.77 -25.99
CA PRO A 224 -2.18 -11.85 -26.32
C PRO A 224 -2.14 -11.35 -27.77
N ASN A 225 -2.50 -12.21 -28.73
CA ASN A 225 -2.51 -11.85 -30.15
C ASN A 225 -3.60 -10.82 -30.51
N VAL A 226 -4.68 -10.74 -29.74
CA VAL A 226 -5.73 -9.71 -29.91
C VAL A 226 -5.21 -8.35 -29.46
N ILE A 227 -4.43 -8.30 -28.38
CA ILE A 227 -3.75 -7.07 -27.94
C ILE A 227 -2.75 -6.63 -29.02
N ALA A 228 -1.89 -7.54 -29.48
CA ALA A 228 -0.91 -7.23 -30.53
C ALA A 228 -1.54 -6.78 -31.86
N SER A 229 -2.76 -7.21 -32.19
CA SER A 229 -3.40 -6.77 -33.44
C SER A 229 -3.82 -5.31 -33.45
N ASN A 230 -3.89 -4.65 -32.29
CA ASN A 230 -4.17 -3.21 -32.20
C ASN A 230 -2.88 -2.37 -32.15
N ALA A 231 -1.70 -3.00 -32.08
CA ALA A 231 -0.45 -2.26 -32.00
C ALA A 231 -0.12 -1.59 -33.34
N ASP A 232 0.13 -0.28 -33.30
CA ASP A 232 0.62 0.52 -34.41
C ASP A 232 1.89 1.30 -34.02
N PRO A 233 3.01 0.63 -33.75
CA PRO A 233 4.24 1.29 -33.28
C PRO A 233 4.89 2.23 -34.31
N MET A 234 4.34 2.32 -35.52
CA MET A 234 4.87 3.15 -36.61
C MET A 234 3.92 4.26 -37.04
N ASP A 235 2.77 4.43 -36.36
CA ASP A 235 1.72 5.39 -36.73
C ASP A 235 1.41 5.27 -38.23
N ALA A 236 1.08 4.05 -38.66
CA ALA A 236 0.91 3.68 -40.06
C ALA A 236 -0.33 4.33 -40.68
N ASP A 237 -1.35 4.64 -39.88
CA ASP A 237 -2.54 5.35 -40.32
C ASP A 237 -2.43 6.89 -40.21
N GLY A 238 -1.38 7.41 -39.57
CA GLY A 238 -1.10 8.84 -39.45
C GLY A 238 -2.03 9.55 -38.47
N ASP A 239 -2.65 8.80 -37.57
CA ASP A 239 -3.48 9.31 -36.50
C ASP A 239 -2.66 9.79 -35.29
N GLY A 240 -1.34 9.78 -35.36
CA GLY A 240 -0.43 10.33 -34.35
C GLY A 240 -0.36 9.54 -33.04
N VAL A 241 -0.94 8.33 -32.99
CA VAL A 241 -0.85 7.39 -31.88
C VAL A 241 0.07 6.23 -32.29
N SER A 242 0.93 5.78 -31.38
CA SER A 242 1.98 4.80 -31.68
C SER A 242 1.97 3.62 -30.70
N GLY A 243 0.76 3.18 -30.34
CA GLY A 243 0.51 2.15 -29.34
C GLY A 243 1.33 0.89 -29.59
N ARG A 244 2.01 0.39 -28.55
CA ARG A 244 2.86 -0.80 -28.67
C ARG A 244 2.74 -1.77 -27.50
N VAL A 245 2.98 -3.04 -27.78
CA VAL A 245 3.03 -4.08 -26.75
C VAL A 245 4.32 -3.98 -25.94
N ASN A 246 4.22 -4.30 -24.65
CA ASN A 246 5.39 -4.68 -23.87
C ASN A 246 5.61 -6.20 -23.93
N ILE A 247 6.86 -6.63 -23.91
CA ILE A 247 7.21 -8.06 -23.94
C ILE A 247 7.98 -8.41 -22.66
N GLU A 248 7.39 -9.30 -21.87
CA GLU A 248 7.98 -9.90 -20.68
C GLU A 248 8.22 -11.39 -20.99
N PHE A 249 9.48 -11.86 -20.94
CA PHE A 249 9.78 -13.30 -21.14
C PHE A 249 9.21 -13.87 -22.45
N GLY A 250 9.32 -13.09 -23.54
CA GLY A 250 8.77 -13.47 -24.85
C GLY A 250 7.24 -13.50 -24.93
N ARG A 251 6.53 -13.08 -23.87
CA ARG A 251 5.07 -12.97 -23.81
C ARG A 251 4.64 -11.51 -23.80
N ILE A 252 3.50 -11.22 -24.40
CA ILE A 252 2.90 -9.89 -24.32
C ILE A 252 2.39 -9.68 -22.90
N ALA A 253 2.89 -8.64 -22.27
CA ALA A 253 2.50 -8.23 -20.94
C ALA A 253 1.47 -7.09 -21.02
N PHE A 254 0.56 -7.05 -20.05
CA PHE A 254 -0.60 -6.13 -20.05
C PHE A 254 -1.13 -5.82 -18.63
N ILE A 255 -0.50 -6.37 -17.59
CA ILE A 255 -0.85 -6.14 -16.18
C ILE A 255 0.12 -5.10 -15.58
N GLY A 256 -0.40 -4.15 -14.80
CA GLY A 256 0.33 -3.03 -14.20
C GLY A 256 0.36 -1.77 -15.08
N TYR A 257 0.77 -0.64 -14.52
CA TYR A 257 0.78 0.66 -15.22
C TYR A 257 1.70 0.70 -16.44
N LYS A 258 2.81 -0.05 -16.41
CA LYS A 258 3.75 -0.17 -17.54
C LYS A 258 3.67 -1.51 -18.25
N ALA A 259 2.52 -2.20 -18.15
CA ALA A 259 2.32 -3.52 -18.75
C ALA A 259 3.49 -4.47 -18.41
N GLN A 260 3.88 -4.50 -17.14
CA GLN A 260 5.12 -5.11 -16.67
C GLN A 260 5.04 -6.64 -16.52
N THR A 261 3.82 -7.20 -16.46
CA THR A 261 3.67 -8.66 -16.49
C THR A 261 2.42 -9.16 -17.24
N SER A 262 2.42 -10.45 -17.55
CA SER A 262 1.27 -11.21 -18.07
C SER A 262 0.68 -12.18 -17.03
N SER A 263 1.20 -12.20 -15.79
CA SER A 263 0.81 -13.16 -14.76
C SER A 263 0.34 -12.49 -13.46
N VAL A 264 -0.85 -12.89 -13.01
CA VAL A 264 -1.41 -12.47 -11.71
C VAL A 264 -0.59 -13.00 -10.54
N GLU A 265 -0.06 -14.23 -10.63
CA GLU A 265 0.86 -14.81 -9.62
C GLU A 265 2.09 -13.92 -9.44
N ARG A 266 2.73 -13.49 -10.54
CA ARG A 266 3.95 -12.67 -10.49
C ARG A 266 3.70 -11.31 -9.87
N MET A 267 2.58 -10.68 -10.23
CA MET A 267 2.16 -9.40 -9.67
C MET A 267 1.93 -9.55 -8.16
N LEU A 268 1.09 -10.49 -7.73
CA LEU A 268 0.75 -10.67 -6.31
C LEU A 268 1.96 -11.01 -5.46
N ARG A 269 2.85 -11.89 -5.92
CA ARG A 269 4.09 -12.21 -5.19
C ARG A 269 5.03 -11.01 -5.07
N GLY A 270 5.07 -10.13 -6.09
CA GLY A 270 5.75 -8.85 -6.00
C GLY A 270 5.12 -7.94 -4.95
N GLN A 271 3.80 -7.81 -4.94
CA GLN A 271 3.11 -6.95 -3.98
C GLN A 271 3.29 -7.42 -2.53
N LEU A 272 3.14 -8.73 -2.30
CA LEU A 272 3.32 -9.36 -0.99
C LEU A 272 4.72 -9.07 -0.43
N TYR A 273 5.76 -9.24 -1.25
CA TYR A 273 7.13 -9.05 -0.79
C TYR A 273 7.55 -7.58 -0.67
N GLU A 274 7.20 -6.74 -1.64
CA GLU A 274 7.73 -5.37 -1.71
C GLU A 274 6.97 -4.37 -0.84
N HIS A 275 5.65 -4.59 -0.65
CA HIS A 275 4.80 -3.66 0.10
C HIS A 275 4.43 -4.17 1.49
N ILE A 276 4.26 -5.49 1.68
CA ILE A 276 3.89 -6.07 2.97
C ILE A 276 5.09 -6.69 3.69
N GLY A 277 6.08 -7.17 2.93
CA GLY A 277 7.21 -7.92 3.47
C GLY A 277 6.83 -9.35 3.82
N LEU A 278 6.11 -10.04 2.93
CA LEU A 278 5.82 -11.47 3.07
C LEU A 278 6.54 -12.26 1.99
N THR A 279 7.06 -13.42 2.35
CA THR A 279 7.69 -14.34 1.41
C THR A 279 6.75 -15.46 0.96
N THR A 280 6.99 -15.92 -0.27
CA THR A 280 6.19 -16.89 -1.02
C THR A 280 7.11 -17.82 -1.81
N GLU A 281 6.66 -19.07 -1.93
CA GLU A 281 7.21 -20.00 -2.91
C GLU A 281 6.53 -19.85 -4.28
N PRO A 282 7.24 -20.13 -5.39
CA PRO A 282 6.66 -20.41 -6.69
C PRO A 282 5.52 -21.43 -6.62
N LEU A 283 4.41 -21.15 -7.32
CA LEU A 283 3.43 -22.20 -7.57
C LEU A 283 4.05 -23.28 -8.46
N THR A 284 3.93 -24.52 -8.06
CA THR A 284 4.31 -25.68 -8.86
C THR A 284 3.45 -25.77 -10.13
N PRO A 285 3.89 -26.50 -11.17
CA PRO A 285 3.06 -26.75 -12.35
C PRO A 285 1.68 -27.34 -12.02
N THR A 286 1.60 -28.17 -10.97
CA THR A 286 0.34 -28.77 -10.51
C THR A 286 -0.60 -27.74 -9.90
N GLU A 287 -0.07 -26.83 -9.07
CA GLU A 287 -0.85 -25.74 -8.46
C GLU A 287 -1.30 -24.71 -9.51
N ARG A 288 -0.42 -24.33 -10.46
CA ARG A 288 -0.78 -23.44 -11.57
C ARG A 288 -1.89 -24.04 -12.44
N ALA A 289 -1.92 -25.35 -12.61
CA ALA A 289 -2.98 -26.04 -13.33
C ALA A 289 -4.35 -25.99 -12.63
N MET A 290 -4.39 -25.60 -11.34
CA MET A 290 -5.65 -25.38 -10.60
C MET A 290 -6.22 -23.98 -10.83
N LEU A 291 -5.42 -23.02 -11.31
CA LEU A 291 -5.85 -21.64 -11.52
C LEU A 291 -6.89 -21.55 -12.65
N PRO A 292 -7.85 -20.60 -12.58
CA PRO A 292 -8.83 -20.39 -13.63
C PRO A 292 -8.20 -20.11 -15.01
N GLY A 293 -8.86 -20.53 -16.09
CA GLY A 293 -8.56 -20.04 -17.44
C GLY A 293 -7.29 -20.62 -18.12
N ASN A 294 -6.76 -21.75 -17.66
CA ASN A 294 -5.47 -22.31 -18.12
C ASN A 294 -4.34 -21.29 -17.96
N ALA A 295 -4.10 -20.84 -16.72
CA ALA A 295 -2.93 -20.00 -16.40
C ALA A 295 -1.69 -20.57 -17.11
N PRO A 296 -0.95 -19.76 -17.88
CA PRO A 296 0.04 -20.28 -18.79
C PRO A 296 1.07 -21.09 -18.02
N ALA A 297 1.32 -22.33 -18.47
CA ALA A 297 2.37 -23.16 -17.92
C ALA A 297 3.71 -22.40 -17.91
N ALA A 298 4.60 -22.75 -16.98
CA ALA A 298 5.97 -22.24 -16.99
C ALA A 298 6.54 -22.39 -18.40
N ALA A 299 7.05 -21.31 -18.98
CA ALA A 299 7.79 -21.43 -20.24
C ALA A 299 9.06 -22.23 -19.93
N GLU A 300 9.18 -23.44 -20.48
CA GLU A 300 10.45 -24.15 -20.43
C GLU A 300 11.51 -23.31 -21.15
N GLY A 301 12.46 -22.76 -20.39
CA GLY A 301 13.65 -22.11 -20.94
C GLY A 301 13.68 -20.58 -20.95
N ASP A 302 12.87 -19.89 -20.15
CA ASP A 302 12.97 -18.43 -20.01
C ASP A 302 14.20 -18.00 -19.20
N VAL A 303 15.36 -18.05 -19.85
CA VAL A 303 16.60 -17.46 -19.34
C VAL A 303 16.58 -15.97 -19.67
N GLY A 304 16.04 -15.18 -18.76
CA GLY A 304 16.01 -13.71 -18.85
C GLY A 304 15.85 -13.10 -17.47
N ARG A 305 16.47 -11.94 -17.23
CA ARG A 305 16.36 -11.23 -15.96
C ARG A 305 15.59 -9.96 -16.23
N THR A 306 14.38 -9.85 -15.68
CA THR A 306 13.79 -8.59 -15.28
C THR A 306 12.90 -8.87 -14.07
N ASP A 307 13.50 -8.84 -12.89
CA ASP A 307 12.73 -8.36 -11.74
C ASP A 307 12.44 -6.89 -12.07
N ALA A 308 11.18 -6.59 -12.35
CA ALA A 308 10.66 -5.24 -12.48
C ALA A 308 10.08 -4.87 -11.11
N PRO A 309 10.01 -3.58 -10.73
CA PRO A 309 9.32 -3.21 -9.51
C PRO A 309 7.90 -3.73 -9.60
N GLN A 310 7.34 -4.12 -8.45
CA GLN A 310 5.97 -4.59 -8.33
C GLN A 310 5.70 -5.98 -8.97
N VAL A 311 6.73 -6.69 -9.44
CA VAL A 311 6.62 -8.02 -10.07
C VAL A 311 7.82 -8.89 -9.72
N ARG A 312 7.57 -10.17 -9.40
CA ARG A 312 8.64 -11.15 -9.15
C ARG A 312 8.68 -12.29 -10.15
N ASN A 313 9.88 -12.82 -10.38
CA ASN A 313 10.08 -14.05 -11.14
C ASN A 313 9.24 -15.20 -10.53
N PRO A 314 8.40 -15.92 -11.30
CA PRO A 314 7.46 -16.84 -10.72
C PRO A 314 8.17 -18.13 -10.30
N ASP A 315 9.43 -18.36 -10.70
CA ASP A 315 10.19 -19.58 -10.46
C ASP A 315 11.30 -19.37 -9.43
N VAL A 316 11.39 -18.16 -8.85
CA VAL A 316 12.35 -17.82 -7.80
C VAL A 316 11.58 -17.58 -6.50
N PRO A 317 11.91 -18.28 -5.40
CA PRO A 317 11.36 -17.97 -4.07
C PRO A 317 11.76 -16.57 -3.63
N THR A 318 10.85 -15.85 -3.00
CA THR A 318 11.22 -14.66 -2.22
C THR A 318 11.74 -15.14 -0.87
N ARG A 319 12.68 -14.41 -0.29
CA ARG A 319 13.29 -14.71 1.01
C ARG A 319 13.58 -13.41 1.73
N ASP A 320 13.55 -13.43 3.05
CA ASP A 320 14.08 -12.33 3.84
C ASP A 320 14.90 -12.84 5.03
N VAL A 321 15.11 -11.98 6.03
CA VAL A 321 15.92 -12.28 7.20
C VAL A 321 15.20 -11.71 8.41
N ASP A 322 14.28 -12.47 8.95
CA ASP A 322 13.64 -12.20 10.23
C ASP A 322 13.56 -13.45 11.14
N GLU A 323 12.70 -13.41 12.14
CA GLU A 323 12.54 -14.48 13.14
C GLU A 323 11.50 -15.54 12.72
N VAL A 324 10.74 -15.28 11.65
CA VAL A 324 9.72 -16.17 11.09
C VAL A 324 10.34 -16.97 9.94
N MET A 325 9.78 -18.13 9.65
CA MET A 325 10.36 -19.07 8.68
C MET A 325 9.70 -18.93 7.32
N ASP A 326 10.49 -18.56 6.32
CA ASP A 326 10.06 -18.55 4.93
C ASP A 326 9.57 -19.93 4.41
N PRO A 327 8.49 -19.98 3.60
CA PRO A 327 7.60 -18.87 3.29
C PRO A 327 6.58 -18.59 4.40
N GLU A 328 6.29 -17.31 4.66
CA GLU A 328 5.20 -16.91 5.58
C GLU A 328 3.83 -17.25 4.99
N LEU A 329 3.67 -17.04 3.67
CA LEU A 329 2.45 -17.40 2.95
C LEU A 329 2.59 -18.78 2.30
N ALA A 330 1.83 -19.74 2.82
CA ALA A 330 1.79 -21.11 2.31
C ALA A 330 1.36 -21.16 0.82
N PRO A 331 1.88 -22.12 0.02
CA PRO A 331 1.53 -22.27 -1.40
C PRO A 331 0.02 -22.39 -1.66
N GLU A 332 -0.72 -23.12 -0.82
CA GLU A 332 -2.17 -23.28 -0.96
C GLU A 332 -2.90 -21.94 -0.76
N ALA A 333 -2.44 -21.13 0.19
CA ALA A 333 -2.97 -19.80 0.42
C ALA A 333 -2.66 -18.86 -0.76
N LEU A 334 -1.48 -19.02 -1.38
CA LEU A 334 -1.15 -18.29 -2.60
C LEU A 334 -2.06 -18.71 -3.78
N VAL A 335 -2.37 -20.00 -3.96
CA VAL A 335 -3.34 -20.46 -4.96
C VAL A 335 -4.72 -19.83 -4.74
N ASP A 336 -5.18 -19.82 -3.49
CA ASP A 336 -6.47 -19.22 -3.12
C ASP A 336 -6.50 -17.71 -3.43
N LEU A 337 -5.45 -16.97 -3.06
CA LEU A 337 -5.35 -15.53 -3.32
C LEU A 337 -5.26 -15.20 -4.82
N VAL A 338 -4.45 -15.94 -5.58
CA VAL A 338 -4.32 -15.76 -7.04
C VAL A 338 -5.66 -16.07 -7.72
N THR A 339 -6.33 -17.14 -7.31
CA THR A 339 -7.64 -17.52 -7.84
C THR A 339 -8.70 -16.46 -7.51
N TRP A 340 -8.67 -15.88 -6.31
CA TRP A 340 -9.56 -14.78 -5.94
C TRP A 340 -9.41 -13.60 -6.91
N ALA A 341 -8.18 -13.13 -7.15
CA ALA A 341 -7.92 -12.04 -8.08
C ALA A 341 -8.33 -12.39 -9.52
N MET A 342 -8.08 -13.63 -9.97
CA MET A 342 -8.44 -14.12 -11.31
C MET A 342 -9.94 -14.35 -11.52
N LEU A 343 -10.76 -14.26 -10.46
CA LEU A 343 -12.21 -14.43 -10.56
C LEU A 343 -12.98 -13.14 -10.32
N LEU A 344 -12.32 -12.04 -9.93
CA LEU A 344 -13.00 -10.75 -9.75
C LEU A 344 -13.69 -10.32 -11.06
N GLY A 345 -15.02 -10.16 -10.99
CA GLY A 345 -15.83 -9.72 -12.11
C GLY A 345 -15.72 -8.22 -12.37
N ILE A 346 -16.26 -7.78 -13.51
CA ILE A 346 -16.39 -6.36 -13.87
C ILE A 346 -17.77 -5.86 -13.42
N PRO A 347 -17.90 -4.67 -12.84
CA PRO A 347 -19.21 -4.07 -12.59
C PRO A 347 -19.96 -3.80 -13.90
N GLU A 348 -21.24 -4.12 -13.95
CA GLU A 348 -22.07 -3.71 -15.06
C GLU A 348 -22.15 -2.19 -15.12
N PRO A 349 -21.88 -1.56 -16.28
CA PRO A 349 -22.10 -0.13 -16.44
C PRO A 349 -23.57 0.22 -16.19
N ASP A 350 -23.82 1.41 -15.65
CA ASP A 350 -25.18 1.90 -15.42
C ASP A 350 -25.98 2.02 -16.73
N PRO A 351 -27.32 1.97 -16.73
CA PRO A 351 -28.08 2.11 -17.96
C PRO A 351 -27.82 3.45 -18.66
N HIS A 352 -27.84 3.45 -19.99
CA HIS A 352 -27.69 4.69 -20.74
C HIS A 352 -28.81 5.69 -20.45
N THR A 353 -28.46 6.97 -20.40
CA THR A 353 -29.36 8.12 -20.44
C THR A 353 -29.14 8.87 -21.76
N PRO A 354 -30.00 9.84 -22.14
CA PRO A 354 -29.73 10.68 -23.30
C PRO A 354 -28.37 11.37 -23.25
N ASP A 355 -27.93 11.81 -22.07
CA ASP A 355 -26.64 12.48 -21.90
C ASP A 355 -25.47 11.50 -22.02
N THR A 356 -25.58 10.28 -21.49
CA THR A 356 -24.48 9.30 -21.64
C THR A 356 -24.37 8.73 -23.04
N LEU A 357 -25.46 8.71 -23.83
CA LEU A 357 -25.40 8.39 -25.26
C LEU A 357 -24.70 9.51 -26.05
N ALA A 358 -25.07 10.76 -25.80
CA ALA A 358 -24.38 11.90 -26.41
C ALA A 358 -22.91 11.94 -25.99
N GLY A 359 -22.60 11.63 -24.73
CA GLY A 359 -21.24 11.55 -24.21
C GLY A 359 -20.38 10.47 -24.88
N GLU A 360 -20.97 9.32 -25.21
CA GLU A 360 -20.28 8.25 -25.96
C GLU A 360 -19.96 8.70 -27.39
N GLU A 361 -20.89 9.38 -28.07
CA GLU A 361 -20.64 9.98 -29.38
C GLU A 361 -19.50 11.01 -29.31
N VAL A 362 -19.52 11.89 -28.30
CA VAL A 362 -18.45 12.87 -28.06
C VAL A 362 -17.11 12.18 -27.79
N PHE A 363 -17.10 11.09 -27.02
CA PHE A 363 -15.90 10.32 -26.70
C PHE A 363 -15.20 9.77 -27.96
N GLU A 364 -15.99 9.28 -28.92
CA GLU A 364 -15.48 8.88 -30.24
C GLU A 364 -15.02 10.09 -31.06
N GLU A 365 -15.82 11.17 -31.11
CA GLU A 365 -15.55 12.36 -31.92
C GLU A 365 -14.28 13.12 -31.51
N VAL A 366 -13.98 13.21 -30.21
CA VAL A 366 -12.75 13.85 -29.73
C VAL A 366 -11.52 12.96 -29.91
N GLY A 367 -11.70 11.67 -30.21
CA GLY A 367 -10.63 10.70 -30.44
C GLY A 367 -10.16 9.96 -29.18
N CYS A 368 -10.92 9.95 -28.09
CA CYS A 368 -10.57 9.13 -26.91
C CYS A 368 -10.55 7.63 -27.27
N ALA A 369 -11.45 7.21 -28.15
CA ALA A 369 -11.59 5.83 -28.60
C ALA A 369 -10.38 5.29 -29.41
N THR A 370 -9.41 6.12 -29.78
CA THR A 370 -8.18 5.65 -30.44
C THR A 370 -7.35 4.74 -29.53
N CYS A 371 -7.16 5.12 -28.27
CA CYS A 371 -6.47 4.27 -27.26
C CYS A 371 -7.49 3.51 -26.39
N HIS A 372 -8.60 4.16 -26.05
CA HIS A 372 -9.65 3.57 -25.21
C HIS A 372 -10.70 2.84 -26.06
N ILE A 373 -10.28 1.85 -26.85
CA ILE A 373 -11.16 1.11 -27.75
C ILE A 373 -12.26 0.35 -26.98
N PRO A 374 -13.54 0.39 -27.43
CA PRO A 374 -14.66 -0.10 -26.61
C PRO A 374 -14.54 -1.57 -26.18
N THR A 375 -14.13 -2.46 -27.10
CA THR A 375 -14.12 -3.90 -26.84
C THR A 375 -12.88 -4.61 -27.38
N LEU A 376 -12.42 -5.64 -26.67
CA LEU A 376 -11.48 -6.64 -27.19
C LEU A 376 -12.15 -8.01 -27.29
N ALA A 377 -11.78 -8.79 -28.29
CA ALA A 377 -12.31 -10.13 -28.48
C ALA A 377 -11.66 -11.15 -27.53
N ALA A 378 -12.47 -12.02 -26.94
CA ALA A 378 -12.06 -13.19 -26.18
C ALA A 378 -12.80 -14.44 -26.69
N PRO A 379 -12.33 -15.66 -26.36
CA PRO A 379 -13.02 -16.89 -26.77
C PRO A 379 -14.48 -16.98 -26.31
N SER A 380 -14.81 -16.37 -25.16
CA SER A 380 -16.16 -16.36 -24.59
C SER A 380 -17.07 -15.27 -25.14
N GLY A 381 -16.53 -14.24 -25.80
CA GLY A 381 -17.26 -13.09 -26.32
C GLY A 381 -16.43 -11.82 -26.34
N LEU A 382 -17.09 -10.68 -26.57
CA LEU A 382 -16.46 -9.37 -26.46
C LEU A 382 -16.32 -8.95 -24.99
N ILE A 383 -15.17 -8.39 -24.65
CA ILE A 383 -14.86 -7.82 -23.33
C ILE A 383 -14.90 -6.29 -23.47
N PRO A 384 -15.77 -5.55 -22.76
CA PRO A 384 -15.94 -4.10 -22.95
C PRO A 384 -14.99 -3.28 -22.07
N LEU A 385 -13.73 -3.10 -22.47
CA LEU A 385 -12.70 -2.46 -21.63
C LEU A 385 -12.64 -0.94 -21.72
N TYR A 386 -12.94 -0.40 -22.91
CA TYR A 386 -12.49 0.94 -23.29
C TYR A 386 -10.98 1.10 -23.08
N SER A 387 -10.21 0.20 -23.69
CA SER A 387 -8.75 0.11 -23.57
C SER A 387 -8.19 -0.89 -24.58
N ASP A 388 -7.09 -0.52 -25.23
CA ASP A 388 -6.30 -1.42 -26.07
C ASP A 388 -5.25 -2.24 -25.30
N LEU A 389 -4.98 -1.87 -24.04
CA LEU A 389 -3.96 -2.47 -23.16
C LEU A 389 -2.52 -2.27 -23.66
N LEU A 390 -2.31 -1.32 -24.58
CA LEU A 390 -0.99 -1.00 -25.14
C LEU A 390 -0.31 0.11 -24.33
N LEU A 391 1.01 0.22 -24.51
CA LEU A 391 1.80 1.34 -24.03
C LEU A 391 1.69 2.52 -24.99
N HIS A 392 1.46 3.71 -24.43
CA HIS A 392 1.40 4.98 -25.13
C HIS A 392 2.26 6.03 -24.44
N ASP A 393 2.88 6.92 -25.22
CA ASP A 393 3.55 8.10 -24.70
C ASP A 393 2.52 9.09 -24.12
N MET A 394 2.56 9.30 -22.80
CA MET A 394 1.70 10.23 -22.06
C MET A 394 2.30 11.64 -21.94
N GLY A 395 3.44 11.90 -22.57
CA GLY A 395 4.18 13.16 -22.54
C GLY A 395 5.12 13.29 -21.34
N GLU A 396 5.98 14.32 -21.36
CA GLU A 396 6.99 14.56 -20.33
C GLU A 396 6.39 14.84 -18.95
N ASP A 397 5.23 15.51 -18.89
CA ASP A 397 4.59 15.93 -17.62
C ASP A 397 3.91 14.77 -16.87
N LEU A 398 3.42 13.76 -17.61
CA LEU A 398 2.72 12.59 -17.06
C LEU A 398 3.56 11.30 -17.15
N GLY A 399 4.75 11.37 -17.74
CA GLY A 399 5.76 10.33 -17.60
C GLY A 399 6.30 10.25 -16.17
N ASP A 400 6.69 9.06 -15.75
CA ASP A 400 7.25 8.82 -14.40
C ASP A 400 8.77 8.65 -14.39
N GLY A 401 9.41 8.77 -15.56
CA GLY A 401 10.85 8.63 -15.70
C GLY A 401 11.37 7.19 -15.74
N LEU A 402 10.54 6.19 -15.42
CA LEU A 402 10.99 4.80 -15.26
C LEU A 402 11.13 4.09 -16.60
N ARG A 403 12.30 3.47 -16.80
CA ARG A 403 12.65 2.69 -17.98
C ARG A 403 12.56 1.19 -17.70
N GLY A 404 11.94 0.47 -18.62
CA GLY A 404 12.03 -0.99 -18.72
C GLY A 404 12.99 -1.39 -19.83
N VAL A 405 13.21 -2.70 -20.02
CA VAL A 405 14.01 -3.21 -21.15
C VAL A 405 13.42 -2.78 -22.50
N LEU A 406 12.09 -2.73 -22.56
CA LEU A 406 11.32 -2.33 -23.74
C LEU A 406 10.27 -1.26 -23.38
N VAL A 407 10.46 -0.49 -22.31
CA VAL A 407 9.50 0.55 -21.88
C VAL A 407 10.23 1.88 -21.72
N GLU A 408 9.70 2.92 -22.34
CA GLU A 408 10.25 4.27 -22.28
C GLU A 408 9.70 5.06 -21.05
N PRO A 409 10.40 6.12 -20.61
CA PRO A 409 10.07 6.86 -19.38
C PRO A 409 8.66 7.44 -19.34
N ASN A 410 8.17 7.88 -20.49
CA ASN A 410 6.89 8.56 -20.68
C ASN A 410 5.75 7.61 -21.05
N GLU A 411 6.02 6.32 -21.17
CA GLU A 411 5.01 5.37 -21.59
C GLU A 411 4.19 4.82 -20.43
N MET A 412 2.88 4.80 -20.60
CA MET A 412 1.95 4.12 -19.69
C MET A 412 1.00 3.25 -20.50
N ARG A 413 0.55 2.17 -19.87
CA ARG A 413 -0.48 1.30 -20.41
C ARG A 413 -1.83 2.00 -20.30
N THR A 414 -2.62 2.03 -21.37
CA THR A 414 -4.02 2.48 -21.33
C THR A 414 -4.81 1.61 -20.32
N PRO A 415 -5.31 2.15 -19.19
CA PRO A 415 -6.11 1.36 -18.25
C PRO A 415 -7.53 1.09 -18.79
N PRO A 416 -8.14 -0.07 -18.50
CA PRO A 416 -9.58 -0.23 -18.72
C PRO A 416 -10.32 0.87 -17.95
N LEU A 417 -11.36 1.45 -18.56
CA LEU A 417 -12.19 2.47 -17.90
C LEU A 417 -13.23 1.87 -16.95
N TRP A 418 -13.13 0.58 -16.67
CA TRP A 418 -13.95 -0.07 -15.64
C TRP A 418 -13.80 0.68 -14.33
N PHE A 419 -14.94 1.02 -13.75
CA PHE A 419 -15.00 1.63 -12.43
C PHE A 419 -14.44 3.06 -12.33
N VAL A 420 -14.14 3.73 -13.46
CA VAL A 420 -13.67 5.14 -13.45
C VAL A 420 -14.71 6.09 -12.85
N GLY A 421 -15.99 5.76 -12.92
CA GLY A 421 -17.08 6.50 -12.29
C GLY A 421 -17.17 6.34 -10.77
N ALA A 422 -16.44 5.40 -10.17
CA ALA A 422 -16.47 5.13 -8.74
C ALA A 422 -15.71 6.19 -7.89
N GLY A 423 -15.35 7.33 -8.48
CA GLY A 423 -14.63 8.45 -7.88
C GLY A 423 -13.11 8.42 -8.08
N GLY A 424 -12.45 9.53 -7.78
CA GLY A 424 -10.98 9.67 -7.80
C GLY A 424 -10.29 9.19 -6.50
N PRO A 425 -8.97 9.37 -6.38
CA PRO A 425 -8.12 10.08 -7.33
C PRO A 425 -7.81 9.25 -8.59
N TYR A 426 -7.38 9.93 -9.65
CA TYR A 426 -7.15 9.39 -10.99
C TYR A 426 -5.67 9.45 -11.40
N LEU A 427 -5.35 8.75 -12.49
CA LEU A 427 -4.01 8.58 -13.06
C LEU A 427 -3.11 7.69 -12.19
N HIS A 428 -1.93 7.35 -12.71
CA HIS A 428 -1.02 6.40 -12.08
C HIS A 428 -0.38 6.91 -10.77
N ASP A 429 -0.53 8.20 -10.48
CA ASP A 429 0.08 8.91 -9.36
C ASP A 429 -0.92 9.78 -8.56
N ALA A 430 -2.22 9.55 -8.74
CA ALA A 430 -3.30 10.19 -7.98
C ALA A 430 -3.33 11.73 -7.99
N ARG A 431 -2.72 12.36 -9.01
CA ARG A 431 -2.64 13.83 -9.09
C ARG A 431 -3.95 14.54 -9.47
N ALA A 432 -4.93 13.79 -9.97
CA ALA A 432 -6.21 14.34 -10.41
C ALA A 432 -7.35 13.87 -9.48
N ASP A 433 -8.17 14.80 -9.01
CA ASP A 433 -9.32 14.55 -8.15
C ASP A 433 -10.58 14.26 -8.97
N THR A 434 -10.67 14.85 -10.17
CA THR A 434 -11.82 14.73 -11.06
C THR A 434 -11.48 14.08 -12.40
N ILE A 435 -12.49 13.51 -13.06
CA ILE A 435 -12.36 12.98 -14.43
C ILE A 435 -11.95 14.11 -15.40
N ASP A 436 -12.48 15.32 -15.21
CA ASP A 436 -12.13 16.50 -16.02
C ASP A 436 -10.64 16.83 -15.91
N GLU A 437 -10.09 16.91 -14.69
CA GLU A 437 -8.65 17.09 -14.46
C GLU A 437 -7.84 15.96 -15.09
N ALA A 438 -8.26 14.71 -14.88
CA ALA A 438 -7.56 13.55 -15.42
C ALA A 438 -7.46 13.64 -16.95
N ILE A 439 -8.54 14.03 -17.64
CA ILE A 439 -8.52 14.27 -19.09
C ILE A 439 -7.55 15.40 -19.43
N ARG A 440 -7.58 16.51 -18.70
CA ARG A 440 -6.68 17.67 -18.93
C ARG A 440 -5.20 17.35 -18.73
N PHE A 441 -4.85 16.38 -17.90
CA PHE A 441 -3.47 15.94 -17.71
C PHE A 441 -2.94 15.06 -18.85
N HIS A 442 -3.78 14.55 -19.75
CA HIS A 442 -3.31 13.73 -20.86
C HIS A 442 -2.37 14.52 -21.77
N GLY A 443 -1.17 13.98 -22.01
CA GLY A 443 -0.15 14.56 -22.89
C GLY A 443 0.29 13.57 -23.97
N GLY A 444 1.44 13.85 -24.60
CA GLY A 444 2.03 12.96 -25.60
C GLY A 444 1.08 12.64 -26.75
N GLU A 445 0.87 11.35 -27.03
CA GLU A 445 -0.04 10.84 -28.07
C GLU A 445 -1.49 11.30 -27.86
N ALA A 446 -1.92 11.47 -26.61
CA ALA A 446 -3.29 11.87 -26.26
C ALA A 446 -3.53 13.40 -26.35
N THR A 447 -2.50 14.21 -26.65
CA THR A 447 -2.58 15.68 -26.70
C THR A 447 -3.73 16.18 -27.57
N ARG A 448 -3.95 15.58 -28.74
CA ARG A 448 -5.01 16.00 -29.67
C ARG A 448 -6.40 15.77 -29.08
N ALA A 449 -6.63 14.61 -28.46
CA ALA A 449 -7.90 14.27 -27.86
C ALA A 449 -8.19 15.16 -26.65
N ARG A 450 -7.19 15.41 -25.80
CA ARG A 450 -7.29 16.41 -24.72
C ARG A 450 -7.69 17.78 -25.26
N ASP A 451 -6.96 18.30 -26.23
CA ASP A 451 -7.20 19.65 -26.74
C ASP A 451 -8.59 19.77 -27.40
N ALA A 452 -9.06 18.71 -28.06
CA ALA A 452 -10.42 18.62 -28.58
C ALA A 452 -11.47 18.66 -27.45
N TYR A 453 -11.28 17.90 -26.37
CA TYR A 453 -12.14 17.94 -25.19
C TYR A 453 -12.17 19.32 -24.52
N VAL A 454 -11.01 19.96 -24.35
CA VAL A 454 -10.90 21.30 -23.75
C VAL A 454 -11.60 22.37 -24.59
N ALA A 455 -11.67 22.19 -25.91
CA ALA A 455 -12.35 23.09 -26.82
C ALA A 455 -13.88 22.96 -26.84
N LEU A 456 -14.44 21.88 -26.27
CA LEU A 456 -15.88 21.70 -26.12
C LEU A 456 -16.49 22.74 -25.16
N ASP A 457 -17.77 23.04 -25.33
CA ASP A 457 -18.51 23.78 -24.32
C ASP A 457 -18.79 22.92 -23.08
N SER A 458 -19.09 23.57 -21.95
CA SER A 458 -19.27 22.89 -20.66
C SER A 458 -20.40 21.86 -20.65
N GLY A 459 -21.44 22.03 -21.48
CA GLY A 459 -22.53 21.06 -21.58
C GLY A 459 -22.05 19.76 -22.24
N THR A 460 -21.32 19.89 -23.34
CA THR A 460 -20.75 18.76 -24.07
C THR A 460 -19.65 18.06 -23.27
N GLN A 461 -18.82 18.81 -22.52
CA GLN A 461 -17.89 18.23 -21.54
C GLN A 461 -18.62 17.40 -20.47
N GLY A 462 -19.70 17.95 -19.91
CA GLY A 462 -20.53 17.25 -18.93
C GLY A 462 -21.15 15.97 -19.46
N GLN A 463 -21.50 15.89 -20.75
CA GLN A 463 -22.02 14.67 -21.38
C GLN A 463 -20.96 13.58 -21.46
N LEU A 464 -19.73 13.91 -21.90
CA LEU A 464 -18.62 12.96 -21.91
C LEU A 464 -18.30 12.47 -20.49
N ILE A 465 -18.26 13.37 -19.51
CA ILE A 465 -18.07 12.99 -18.09
C ILE A 465 -19.18 12.04 -17.63
N ALA A 466 -20.44 12.35 -17.92
CA ALA A 466 -21.57 11.49 -17.55
C ALA A 466 -21.48 10.10 -18.20
N PHE A 467 -20.96 10.00 -19.42
CA PHE A 467 -20.66 8.72 -20.05
C PHE A 467 -19.59 7.94 -19.28
N LEU A 468 -18.52 8.58 -18.83
CA LEU A 468 -17.48 7.93 -18.02
C LEU A 468 -17.99 7.52 -16.63
N GLU A 469 -18.82 8.35 -16.00
CA GLU A 469 -19.44 8.06 -14.70
C GLU A 469 -20.33 6.80 -14.72
N ARG A 470 -20.87 6.43 -15.89
CA ARG A 470 -21.62 5.18 -16.10
C ARG A 470 -20.82 3.95 -15.69
N PHE A 471 -19.49 3.98 -15.82
CA PHE A 471 -18.63 2.87 -15.44
C PHE A 471 -18.39 2.89 -13.94
N GLY A 472 -19.39 2.47 -13.17
CA GLY A 472 -19.30 2.22 -11.74
C GLY A 472 -19.73 3.37 -10.83
N GLY A 473 -20.33 4.45 -11.35
CA GLY A 473 -20.82 5.57 -10.57
C GLY A 473 -21.82 5.21 -9.47
N ARG A 474 -22.67 4.19 -9.70
CA ARG A 474 -23.56 3.67 -8.65
C ARG A 474 -22.85 3.05 -7.42
N TYR A 475 -21.54 2.82 -7.49
CA TYR A 475 -20.75 2.15 -6.45
C TYR A 475 -19.95 3.11 -5.58
N ALA A 476 -20.21 4.43 -5.65
CA ALA A 476 -19.64 5.37 -4.69
C ALA A 476 -19.92 4.92 -3.24
N SER A 477 -18.96 5.18 -2.33
CA SER A 477 -19.07 4.76 -0.93
C SER A 477 -20.40 5.25 -0.32
N PRO A 478 -21.25 4.35 0.20
CA PRO A 478 -22.48 4.78 0.88
C PRO A 478 -22.13 5.55 2.15
N SER A 479 -23.03 6.41 2.60
CA SER A 479 -22.91 7.03 3.92
C SER A 479 -22.81 5.92 4.98
N PRO A 480 -21.89 6.05 5.95
CA PRO A 480 -21.74 5.05 6.98
C PRO A 480 -23.02 4.98 7.82
N GLN A 481 -23.40 3.78 8.23
CA GLN A 481 -24.54 3.51 9.11
C GLN A 481 -24.04 2.87 10.39
N PHE A 482 -24.61 3.25 11.52
CA PHE A 482 -24.15 2.79 12.84
C PHE A 482 -25.30 2.35 13.74
N GLU A 483 -25.06 1.29 14.51
CA GLU A 483 -25.92 0.89 15.62
C GLU A 483 -25.52 1.60 16.92
N VAL A 484 -26.52 1.97 17.73
CA VAL A 484 -26.29 2.62 19.02
C VAL A 484 -25.63 1.64 19.99
N GLY A 485 -24.52 2.07 20.59
CA GLY A 485 -23.76 1.30 21.57
C GLY A 485 -22.75 0.31 20.96
N GLU A 486 -22.69 0.20 19.63
CA GLU A 486 -21.64 -0.58 18.98
C GLU A 486 -20.30 0.18 19.00
N LEU A 487 -19.19 -0.56 18.87
CA LEU A 487 -17.87 0.04 18.82
C LEU A 487 -17.71 0.89 17.55
N GLY A 488 -17.35 2.16 17.73
CA GLY A 488 -17.29 3.15 16.65
C GLY A 488 -18.63 3.75 16.25
N GLY A 489 -19.73 3.31 16.86
CA GLY A 489 -21.06 3.91 16.72
C GLY A 489 -21.38 4.92 17.82
N PRO A 490 -22.57 5.54 17.75
CA PRO A 490 -23.02 6.51 18.76
C PRO A 490 -23.34 5.83 20.09
N ARG A 491 -22.97 6.46 21.20
CA ARG A 491 -23.40 6.06 22.55
C ARG A 491 -24.90 6.27 22.75
N GLU A 492 -25.46 5.61 23.76
CA GLU A 492 -26.87 5.77 24.11
C GLU A 492 -27.25 7.26 24.31
N GLY A 493 -28.38 7.65 23.73
CA GLY A 493 -28.96 8.99 23.83
C GLY A 493 -28.41 10.02 22.83
N VAL A 494 -27.51 9.63 21.93
CA VAL A 494 -27.08 10.45 20.78
C VAL A 494 -28.03 10.23 19.60
N ASP A 495 -28.34 11.30 18.86
CA ASP A 495 -29.09 11.20 17.61
C ASP A 495 -28.22 10.56 16.50
N THR A 496 -28.68 9.42 15.97
CA THR A 496 -27.90 8.65 14.99
C THR A 496 -27.69 9.43 13.68
N ALA A 497 -28.66 10.24 13.24
CA ALA A 497 -28.51 10.98 11.98
C ALA A 497 -27.49 12.12 12.11
N GLU A 498 -27.47 12.80 13.27
CA GLU A 498 -26.43 13.78 13.59
C GLU A 498 -25.04 13.13 13.68
N PHE A 499 -24.95 11.94 14.30
CA PHE A 499 -23.72 11.15 14.37
C PHE A 499 -23.22 10.76 12.98
N GLU A 500 -24.09 10.21 12.13
CA GLU A 500 -23.77 9.82 10.76
C GLU A 500 -23.27 11.00 9.91
N ALA A 501 -23.87 12.19 10.08
CA ALA A 501 -23.40 13.41 9.42
C ALA A 501 -21.98 13.80 9.86
N ALA A 502 -21.68 13.72 11.15
CA ALA A 502 -20.35 14.00 11.67
C ALA A 502 -19.33 12.91 11.29
N ALA A 503 -19.77 11.65 11.21
CA ALA A 503 -18.96 10.51 10.77
C ALA A 503 -18.52 10.66 9.31
N VAL A 504 -19.38 11.21 8.44
CA VAL A 504 -18.99 11.57 7.06
C VAL A 504 -17.84 12.56 7.06
N VAL A 505 -17.86 13.57 7.92
CA VAL A 505 -16.75 14.55 8.00
C VAL A 505 -15.46 13.90 8.48
N PHE A 506 -15.52 13.03 9.48
CA PHE A 506 -14.35 12.32 10.00
C PHE A 506 -13.71 11.35 8.99
N SER A 507 -14.52 10.75 8.12
CA SER A 507 -14.07 9.80 7.11
C SER A 507 -13.80 10.39 5.73
N ARG A 508 -14.12 11.67 5.50
CA ARG A 508 -13.99 12.29 4.17
C ARG A 508 -12.51 12.49 3.81
N PRO A 509 -11.99 11.83 2.76
CA PRO A 509 -10.67 12.14 2.24
C PRO A 509 -10.66 13.56 1.70
N LEU A 510 -9.69 14.35 2.13
CA LEU A 510 -9.40 15.68 1.63
C LEU A 510 -8.42 15.61 0.47
N THR A 511 -8.46 16.60 -0.40
CA THR A 511 -7.61 16.68 -1.59
C THR A 511 -6.66 17.86 -1.56
N ASP A 512 -5.71 17.92 -2.50
CA ASP A 512 -4.72 19.01 -2.57
C ASP A 512 -5.44 20.35 -2.82
N GLU A 513 -6.50 20.35 -3.64
CA GLU A 513 -7.34 21.53 -3.89
C GLU A 513 -8.19 21.94 -2.68
N GLN A 514 -8.39 21.03 -1.73
CA GLN A 514 -9.09 21.28 -0.46
C GLN A 514 -8.12 21.63 0.67
N GLY A 515 -6.82 21.80 0.36
CA GLY A 515 -5.75 22.21 1.28
C GLY A 515 -5.12 21.06 2.06
N LEU A 516 -5.31 19.80 1.63
CA LEU A 516 -4.50 18.71 2.18
C LEU A 516 -3.04 18.95 1.83
N GLY A 517 -2.14 19.04 2.81
CA GLY A 517 -0.72 19.32 2.59
C GLY A 517 -0.32 20.69 3.14
N PRO A 518 0.89 21.20 2.84
CA PRO A 518 1.82 20.77 1.78
C PRO A 518 2.58 19.47 2.09
N SER A 519 2.46 18.92 3.30
CA SER A 519 2.96 17.60 3.70
C SER A 519 1.96 16.92 4.63
N PHE A 520 1.77 15.60 4.48
CA PHE A 520 0.74 14.86 5.19
C PHE A 520 1.09 13.38 5.39
N ASP A 521 0.43 12.75 6.36
CA ASP A 521 0.49 11.32 6.69
C ASP A 521 -0.85 10.60 6.52
N GLY A 522 -1.95 11.37 6.44
CA GLY A 522 -3.32 10.92 6.24
C GLY A 522 -4.14 11.99 5.53
N ASP A 523 -5.17 11.59 4.80
CA ASP A 523 -6.09 12.46 4.06
C ASP A 523 -7.48 12.57 4.72
N ALA A 524 -7.77 11.77 5.74
CA ALA A 524 -8.92 11.88 6.62
C ALA A 524 -8.53 11.49 8.06
N CYS A 525 -9.35 11.85 9.06
CA CYS A 525 -9.14 11.38 10.42
C CYS A 525 -9.24 9.83 10.50
N ALA A 526 -10.19 9.26 9.76
CA ALA A 526 -10.37 7.81 9.65
C ALA A 526 -9.17 7.08 9.03
N SER A 527 -8.34 7.75 8.23
CA SER A 527 -7.15 7.14 7.60
C SER A 527 -6.15 6.62 8.63
N CYS A 528 -6.14 7.20 9.84
CA CYS A 528 -5.32 6.74 10.96
C CYS A 528 -6.13 6.07 12.09
N HIS A 529 -7.41 6.43 12.26
CA HIS A 529 -8.22 6.02 13.41
C HIS A 529 -9.37 5.07 13.03
N GLN A 530 -9.02 3.82 12.72
CA GLN A 530 -9.93 2.84 12.10
C GLN A 530 -9.91 1.43 12.71
N LEU A 531 -8.95 1.08 13.56
CA LEU A 531 -8.86 -0.28 14.12
C LEU A 531 -9.98 -0.56 15.12
N GLY A 532 -10.73 -1.63 14.89
CA GLY A 532 -11.88 -2.00 15.71
C GLY A 532 -13.15 -1.18 15.43
N GLY A 533 -13.07 -0.15 14.57
CA GLY A 533 -14.19 0.72 14.24
C GLY A 533 -13.76 2.19 14.06
N MET A 534 -14.70 3.04 13.67
CA MET A 534 -14.47 4.48 13.53
C MET A 534 -14.02 5.10 14.85
N GLY A 535 -12.91 5.85 14.83
CA GLY A 535 -12.32 6.40 16.06
C GLY A 535 -11.45 5.41 16.82
N GLY A 536 -11.15 4.27 16.22
CA GLY A 536 -10.23 3.28 16.74
C GLY A 536 -8.77 3.73 16.75
N ALA A 537 -7.88 2.80 17.12
CA ALA A 537 -6.45 2.99 17.02
C ALA A 537 -5.96 2.86 15.55
N GLY A 538 -4.68 3.14 15.29
CA GLY A 538 -4.03 2.90 13.99
C GLY A 538 -3.16 1.64 13.96
N GLY A 539 -3.03 1.00 12.79
CA GLY A 539 -2.05 -0.06 12.56
C GLY A 539 -0.61 0.49 12.50
N ARG A 540 0.40 -0.40 12.53
CA ARG A 540 1.82 0.01 12.38
C ARG A 540 2.09 0.74 11.07
N ASP A 541 1.32 0.42 10.04
CA ASP A 541 1.40 1.01 8.71
C ASP A 541 0.76 2.41 8.59
N VAL A 542 0.26 2.97 9.70
CA VAL A 542 -0.16 4.36 9.81
C VAL A 542 0.51 5.09 10.96
N ASN A 543 1.55 4.50 11.57
CA ASN A 543 2.38 5.20 12.54
C ASN A 543 2.95 6.47 11.91
N VAL A 544 2.86 7.57 12.64
CA VAL A 544 3.58 8.79 12.29
C VAL A 544 5.01 8.66 12.78
N ILE A 545 5.92 9.38 12.13
CA ILE A 545 7.33 9.38 12.51
C ILE A 545 7.63 10.73 13.11
N TRP A 546 8.01 10.76 14.39
CA TRP A 546 8.56 11.94 15.01
C TRP A 546 10.05 12.06 14.72
N GLN A 547 10.52 13.29 14.57
CA GLN A 547 11.93 13.63 14.35
C GLN A 547 12.42 14.58 15.45
N GLY A 548 13.66 14.37 15.88
CA GLY A 548 14.29 15.14 16.95
C GLY A 548 15.74 15.50 16.64
N GLU A 549 16.17 16.66 17.14
CA GLU A 549 17.55 17.12 17.15
C GLU A 549 18.13 16.93 18.56
N ASP A 550 19.32 16.33 18.61
CA ASP A 550 20.10 16.16 19.83
C ASP A 550 21.13 17.30 19.95
N ASP A 551 20.96 18.16 20.95
CA ASP A 551 21.90 19.26 21.26
C ASP A 551 23.05 18.83 22.19
N GLY A 552 23.13 17.53 22.52
CA GLY A 552 24.07 16.92 23.46
C GLY A 552 23.58 16.93 24.91
N SER A 553 22.46 17.58 25.20
CA SER A 553 21.82 17.60 26.51
C SER A 553 20.41 17.02 26.51
N ARG A 554 19.68 17.19 25.39
CA ARG A 554 18.31 16.71 25.21
C ARG A 554 17.99 16.50 23.74
N VAL A 555 16.99 15.67 23.49
CA VAL A 555 16.39 15.49 22.16
C VAL A 555 15.08 16.27 22.09
N THR A 556 15.02 17.26 21.22
CA THR A 556 13.83 18.12 21.04
C THR A 556 13.38 18.15 19.58
N ALA A 557 12.11 18.49 19.34
CA ALA A 557 11.61 18.66 17.98
C ALA A 557 12.44 19.70 17.20
N PRO A 558 12.79 19.46 15.93
CA PRO A 558 13.48 20.42 15.09
C PRO A 558 12.58 21.62 14.79
N ALA A 559 13.18 22.72 14.33
CA ALA A 559 12.44 23.91 13.90
C ALA A 559 11.44 23.64 12.75
N ALA A 560 11.68 22.59 11.96
CA ALA A 560 10.79 22.15 10.88
C ALA A 560 9.53 21.43 11.38
N GLY A 561 9.44 21.11 12.68
CA GLY A 561 8.30 20.44 13.29
C GLY A 561 8.59 19.02 13.76
N LEU A 562 7.76 18.54 14.70
CA LEU A 562 7.92 17.22 15.32
C LEU A 562 7.69 16.07 14.32
N VAL A 563 6.74 16.23 13.40
CA VAL A 563 6.30 15.15 12.51
C VAL A 563 7.12 15.16 11.22
N LEU A 564 7.53 13.98 10.78
CA LEU A 564 8.16 13.74 9.49
C LEU A 564 7.16 13.03 8.56
N SER A 565 6.43 13.83 7.79
CA SER A 565 5.36 13.34 6.91
C SER A 565 5.85 12.36 5.84
N LYS A 566 5.00 11.40 5.47
CA LYS A 566 5.28 10.42 4.41
C LYS A 566 5.02 10.98 3.00
N HIS A 567 4.11 11.94 2.87
CA HIS A 567 3.70 12.51 1.60
C HIS A 567 3.82 14.03 1.61
N ALA A 568 3.85 14.60 0.40
CA ALA A 568 3.82 16.03 0.13
C ALA A 568 3.15 16.25 -1.24
N HIS A 569 2.81 17.49 -1.60
CA HIS A 569 2.31 17.78 -2.96
C HIS A 569 3.31 17.36 -4.07
N GLY A 570 4.61 17.40 -3.78
CA GLY A 570 5.67 16.98 -4.71
C GLY A 570 5.86 15.46 -4.83
N LEU A 571 6.44 15.01 -5.96
CA LEU A 571 6.73 13.59 -6.22
C LEU A 571 7.80 12.96 -5.29
N VAL A 572 8.52 13.79 -4.55
CA VAL A 572 9.60 13.38 -3.65
C VAL A 572 9.09 13.34 -2.21
N ARG A 573 9.48 12.30 -1.49
CA ARG A 573 9.17 12.15 -0.06
C ARG A 573 9.90 13.20 0.78
N PRO A 574 9.29 13.73 1.86
CA PRO A 574 10.01 14.56 2.83
C PRO A 574 11.17 13.82 3.51
N GLU A 575 12.33 14.47 3.63
CA GLU A 575 13.49 13.93 4.34
C GLU A 575 13.55 14.38 5.81
N PRO A 576 14.10 13.56 6.72
CA PRO A 576 14.31 13.95 8.10
C PRO A 576 15.26 15.15 8.19
N THR A 577 14.87 16.12 9.02
CA THR A 577 15.75 17.22 9.47
C THR A 577 16.42 16.91 10.80
N GLY A 578 15.73 16.15 11.66
CA GLY A 578 16.27 15.60 12.91
C GLY A 578 17.05 14.29 12.71
N ALA A 579 17.98 14.00 13.62
CA ALA A 579 18.78 12.78 13.62
C ALA A 579 18.13 11.62 14.38
N VAL A 580 17.27 11.92 15.36
CA VAL A 580 16.54 10.94 16.17
C VAL A 580 15.15 10.74 15.59
N LEU A 581 14.73 9.48 15.39
CA LEU A 581 13.45 9.15 14.77
C LEU A 581 12.66 8.19 15.67
N VAL A 582 11.42 8.53 15.97
CA VAL A 582 10.54 7.76 16.88
C VAL A 582 9.23 7.45 16.16
N ALA A 583 8.74 6.22 16.22
CA ALA A 583 7.42 5.89 15.72
C ALA A 583 6.39 6.26 16.79
N ALA A 584 5.31 6.89 16.36
CA ALA A 584 4.14 7.14 17.20
C ALA A 584 2.89 6.54 16.56
N GLN A 585 2.24 5.65 17.30
CA GLN A 585 1.04 4.92 16.91
C GLN A 585 -0.20 5.79 17.19
N PRO A 586 -1.16 5.91 16.26
CA PRO A 586 -2.38 6.70 16.49
C PRO A 586 -3.24 6.10 17.61
N PRO A 587 -3.40 6.76 18.77
CA PRO A 587 -4.13 6.19 19.90
C PRO A 587 -5.61 6.00 19.56
N SER A 588 -6.28 5.06 20.25
CA SER A 588 -7.73 4.92 20.15
C SER A 588 -8.46 6.15 20.68
N LEU A 589 -9.46 6.66 19.96
CA LEU A 589 -10.25 7.84 20.31
C LEU A 589 -11.58 7.51 21.00
N PHE A 590 -11.95 6.23 21.17
CA PHE A 590 -13.27 5.83 21.68
C PHE A 590 -13.66 6.45 23.03
N VAL A 591 -12.69 6.87 23.85
CA VAL A 591 -12.95 7.52 25.15
C VAL A 591 -12.43 8.95 25.23
N ALA A 592 -12.01 9.56 24.11
CA ALA A 592 -11.52 10.94 24.09
C ALA A 592 -12.58 11.94 24.61
N GLY A 593 -13.86 11.69 24.32
CA GLY A 593 -14.98 12.42 24.90
C GLY A 593 -15.11 12.33 26.43
N LEU A 594 -14.78 11.16 26.99
CA LEU A 594 -14.80 10.94 28.44
C LEU A 594 -13.63 11.65 29.13
N VAL A 595 -12.44 11.63 28.53
CA VAL A 595 -11.25 12.37 29.01
C VAL A 595 -11.57 13.86 29.15
N SER A 596 -12.31 14.44 28.21
CA SER A 596 -12.72 15.85 28.24
C SER A 596 -13.57 16.23 29.46
N ARG A 597 -14.16 15.25 30.15
CA ARG A 597 -15.02 15.44 31.32
C ARG A 597 -14.26 15.30 32.65
N VAL A 598 -12.99 14.89 32.63
CA VAL A 598 -12.21 14.71 33.86
C VAL A 598 -11.98 16.04 34.58
N ASP A 599 -12.15 16.04 35.90
CA ASP A 599 -11.81 17.17 36.75
C ASP A 599 -10.29 17.25 36.94
N VAL A 600 -9.70 18.39 36.58
CA VAL A 600 -8.26 18.60 36.69
C VAL A 600 -7.81 18.59 38.15
N ASP A 601 -8.66 19.02 39.08
CA ASP A 601 -8.32 18.95 40.51
C ASP A 601 -8.24 17.51 41.02
N ALA A 602 -8.95 16.57 40.38
CA ALA A 602 -8.80 15.14 40.68
C ALA A 602 -7.45 14.61 40.20
N LEU A 603 -6.95 15.07 39.05
CA LEU A 603 -5.63 14.69 38.54
C LEU A 603 -4.51 15.25 39.43
N ARG A 604 -4.62 16.52 39.83
CA ARG A 604 -3.67 17.16 40.76
C ARG A 604 -3.58 16.42 42.09
N ALA A 605 -4.69 15.84 42.56
CA ALA A 605 -4.72 15.08 43.80
C ALA A 605 -3.96 13.74 43.70
N LEU A 606 -3.65 13.27 42.48
CA LEU A 606 -2.87 12.06 42.21
C LEU A 606 -1.39 12.34 41.94
N GLU A 607 -0.97 13.61 41.81
CA GLU A 607 0.45 13.92 41.59
C GLU A 607 1.29 13.47 42.79
N ASP A 608 2.38 12.74 42.50
CA ASP A 608 3.36 12.32 43.49
C ASP A 608 4.80 12.52 42.99
N VAL A 609 5.11 13.75 42.57
CA VAL A 609 6.41 14.11 41.95
C VAL A 609 7.63 13.70 42.77
N ASP A 610 7.49 13.58 44.10
CA ASP A 610 8.57 13.25 45.03
C ASP A 610 8.59 11.77 45.49
N ASP A 611 7.74 10.90 44.93
CA ASP A 611 7.56 9.49 45.36
C ASP A 611 7.39 9.40 46.89
N SER A 612 6.38 10.13 47.39
CA SER A 612 6.17 10.37 48.81
C SER A 612 5.75 9.10 49.56
N ASP A 613 5.11 8.16 48.88
CA ASP A 613 4.71 6.88 49.46
C ASP A 613 5.75 5.76 49.25
N GLY A 614 6.78 6.00 48.43
CA GLY A 614 7.89 5.09 48.19
C GLY A 614 7.51 3.86 47.38
N ASP A 615 6.44 3.93 46.58
CA ASP A 615 6.03 2.87 45.68
C ASP A 615 6.87 2.81 44.39
N GLY A 616 7.63 3.89 44.12
CA GLY A 616 8.53 4.04 42.98
C GLY A 616 7.90 4.77 41.78
N VAL A 617 6.69 5.30 41.93
CA VAL A 617 5.95 6.07 40.91
C VAL A 617 6.02 7.56 41.24
N SER A 618 6.26 8.39 40.23
CA SER A 618 6.44 9.83 40.40
C SER A 618 5.59 10.64 39.41
N GLY A 619 4.35 10.19 39.23
CA GLY A 619 3.40 10.77 38.28
C GLY A 619 3.20 12.27 38.48
N ARG A 620 3.22 13.03 37.38
CA ARG A 620 3.00 14.48 37.40
C ARG A 620 2.10 14.96 36.29
N LEU A 621 1.38 16.05 36.53
CA LEU A 621 0.52 16.64 35.53
C LEU A 621 1.34 17.52 34.57
N ALA A 622 1.00 17.49 33.28
CA ALA A 622 1.66 18.32 32.28
C ALA A 622 1.11 19.77 32.35
N ASP A 623 1.88 20.71 32.89
CA ASP A 623 1.52 22.13 32.88
C ASP A 623 1.85 22.77 31.53
N LEU A 624 0.81 23.23 30.81
CA LEU A 624 0.93 23.88 29.51
C LEU A 624 0.96 25.42 29.62
N GLY A 625 0.93 25.96 30.84
CA GLY A 625 0.86 27.39 31.12
C GLY A 625 -0.58 27.90 31.29
N ASP A 626 -0.71 29.08 31.90
CA ASP A 626 -1.98 29.80 32.09
C ASP A 626 -3.11 28.99 32.76
N GLY A 627 -2.74 27.96 33.54
CA GLY A 627 -3.69 27.07 34.22
C GLY A 627 -4.31 25.99 33.32
N VAL A 628 -3.75 25.78 32.12
CA VAL A 628 -4.13 24.70 31.20
C VAL A 628 -3.19 23.52 31.42
N PHE A 629 -3.75 22.32 31.49
CA PHE A 629 -3.00 21.08 31.69
C PHE A 629 -3.22 20.11 30.56
N GLY A 630 -2.17 19.37 30.19
CA GLY A 630 -2.18 18.42 29.11
C GLY A 630 -2.95 17.15 29.45
N LEU A 631 -3.90 16.78 28.58
CA LEU A 631 -4.77 15.60 28.73
C LEU A 631 -4.72 14.67 27.50
N PHE A 632 -4.33 15.20 26.34
CA PHE A 632 -4.36 14.50 25.07
C PHE A 632 -2.97 14.40 24.43
N GLY A 633 -2.82 13.37 23.59
CA GLY A 633 -1.53 12.97 23.00
C GLY A 633 -0.72 12.06 23.92
N TRP A 634 0.28 11.38 23.36
CA TRP A 634 1.20 10.52 24.10
C TRP A 634 2.09 11.31 25.07
N LYS A 635 2.39 12.57 24.74
CA LYS A 635 3.23 13.49 25.51
C LYS A 635 2.43 14.56 26.27
N SER A 636 1.11 14.37 26.41
CA SER A 636 0.20 15.35 27.05
C SER A 636 0.35 16.78 26.50
N SER A 637 0.46 16.94 25.18
CA SER A 637 0.74 18.23 24.54
C SER A 637 -0.48 19.13 24.37
N HIS A 638 -1.70 18.61 24.57
CA HIS A 638 -2.93 19.39 24.38
C HIS A 638 -3.86 19.27 25.59
N GLY A 639 -4.40 20.41 26.05
CA GLY A 639 -5.27 20.44 27.23
C GLY A 639 -6.77 20.33 26.97
N THR A 640 -7.19 20.38 25.70
CA THR A 640 -8.59 20.20 25.31
C THR A 640 -8.69 19.31 24.08
N LEU A 641 -9.85 18.67 23.89
CA LEU A 641 -10.12 17.86 22.71
C LEU A 641 -10.07 18.68 21.42
N ALA A 642 -10.60 19.90 21.43
CA ALA A 642 -10.55 20.80 20.28
C ALA A 642 -9.10 21.15 19.90
N ALA A 643 -8.25 21.45 20.88
CA ALA A 643 -6.82 21.70 20.63
C ALA A 643 -6.09 20.46 20.12
N ALA A 644 -6.47 19.27 20.58
CA ALA A 644 -5.90 18.01 20.07
C ALA A 644 -6.30 17.76 18.61
N ILE A 645 -7.57 17.94 18.26
CA ILE A 645 -8.04 17.81 16.86
C ILE A 645 -7.31 18.82 15.96
N ALA A 646 -7.19 20.09 16.40
CA ALA A 646 -6.50 21.12 15.63
C ALA A 646 -5.01 20.81 15.45
N GLY A 647 -4.33 20.40 16.51
CA GLY A 647 -2.92 20.00 16.46
C GLY A 647 -2.68 18.81 15.51
N CYS A 648 -3.61 17.85 15.47
CA CYS A 648 -3.54 16.72 14.55
C CYS A 648 -3.82 17.11 13.09
N ALA A 649 -4.86 17.92 12.84
CA ALA A 649 -5.17 18.43 11.51
C ALA A 649 -3.98 19.18 10.90
N TYR A 650 -3.35 20.05 11.70
CA TYR A 650 -2.18 20.79 11.27
C TYR A 650 -0.94 19.90 11.10
N SER A 651 -0.57 19.14 12.13
CA SER A 651 0.73 18.43 12.13
C SER A 651 0.77 17.18 11.25
N HIS A 652 -0.38 16.56 10.98
CA HIS A 652 -0.45 15.29 10.25
C HIS A 652 -1.15 15.38 8.90
N MET A 653 -1.99 16.39 8.68
CA MET A 653 -2.68 16.60 7.40
C MET A 653 -2.27 17.91 6.73
N GLY A 654 -1.56 18.78 7.45
CA GLY A 654 -1.15 20.10 6.97
C GLY A 654 -2.24 21.17 7.04
N LEU A 655 -3.43 20.85 7.55
CA LEU A 655 -4.61 21.73 7.48
C LEU A 655 -4.59 22.81 8.55
N THR A 656 -4.94 24.03 8.16
CA THR A 656 -5.16 25.13 9.10
C THR A 656 -6.61 25.18 9.60
N VAL A 657 -6.78 25.74 10.79
CA VAL A 657 -8.02 25.66 11.56
C VAL A 657 -8.46 27.04 12.02
N GLU A 658 -9.72 27.37 11.73
CA GLU A 658 -10.35 28.61 12.17
C GLU A 658 -10.34 28.73 13.70
N ASP A 659 -10.07 29.94 14.21
CA ASP A 659 -10.06 30.27 15.65
C ASP A 659 -9.12 29.44 16.55
N ALA A 660 -8.22 28.65 15.97
CA ALA A 660 -7.26 27.83 16.71
C ALA A 660 -6.01 28.60 17.18
N GLY A 661 -5.94 29.91 16.91
CA GLY A 661 -4.81 30.78 17.25
C GLY A 661 -3.78 30.88 16.12
N ALA A 662 -2.78 31.75 16.31
CA ALA A 662 -1.79 32.06 15.26
C ALA A 662 -0.89 30.86 14.89
N GLU A 663 -0.82 29.84 15.74
CA GLU A 663 -0.01 28.64 15.51
C GLU A 663 -0.62 27.71 14.45
N PHE A 664 -1.95 27.66 14.34
CA PHE A 664 -2.68 26.75 13.45
C PHE A 664 -3.49 27.49 12.37
N GLY A 665 -3.33 28.80 12.24
CA GLY A 665 -4.17 29.65 11.40
C GLY A 665 -3.58 30.04 10.05
N SER A 666 -2.40 29.52 9.69
CA SER A 666 -1.79 29.74 8.38
C SER A 666 -0.75 28.67 8.03
N ASP A 667 -0.66 28.30 6.77
CA ASP A 667 0.40 27.44 6.25
C ASP A 667 1.15 28.08 5.05
N SER A 668 1.72 27.27 4.15
CA SER A 668 2.48 27.75 3.00
C SER A 668 2.07 27.09 1.69
N ASP A 669 0.81 26.67 1.58
CA ASP A 669 0.25 26.15 0.35
C ASP A 669 -0.44 27.23 -0.51
N ALA A 670 -1.17 26.80 -1.54
CA ALA A 670 -1.85 27.69 -2.48
C ALA A 670 -3.35 27.86 -2.18
N VAL A 671 -3.88 27.13 -1.20
CA VAL A 671 -5.26 27.17 -0.74
C VAL A 671 -5.40 28.28 0.32
N ALA A 672 -6.62 28.78 0.49
CA ALA A 672 -6.86 29.93 1.34
C ALA A 672 -7.17 29.49 2.77
N ASP A 673 -6.29 29.88 3.69
CA ASP A 673 -6.49 29.64 5.12
C ASP A 673 -7.76 30.35 5.67
N PRO A 674 -8.52 29.74 6.60
CA PRO A 674 -8.38 28.37 7.08
C PRO A 674 -9.15 27.32 6.25
N GLU A 675 -8.59 26.12 6.09
CA GLU A 675 -9.26 25.00 5.41
C GLU A 675 -10.39 24.41 6.26
N LEU A 676 -10.19 24.32 7.58
CA LEU A 676 -11.17 23.76 8.51
C LEU A 676 -11.94 24.86 9.26
N SER A 677 -13.23 24.95 8.97
CA SER A 677 -14.15 25.86 9.65
C SER A 677 -14.45 25.46 11.09
N SER A 678 -14.89 26.42 11.90
CA SER A 678 -15.37 26.20 13.28
C SER A 678 -16.53 25.19 13.35
N ASP A 679 -17.39 25.15 12.33
CA ASP A 679 -18.48 24.19 12.22
C ASP A 679 -17.95 22.77 12.00
N THR A 680 -16.96 22.60 11.12
CA THR A 680 -16.27 21.33 10.89
C THR A 680 -15.63 20.82 12.18
N MET A 681 -14.92 21.70 12.90
CA MET A 681 -14.29 21.35 14.19
C MET A 681 -15.32 20.96 15.24
N SER A 682 -16.48 21.63 15.27
CA SER A 682 -17.58 21.28 16.18
C SER A 682 -18.16 19.90 15.87
N GLN A 683 -18.31 19.54 14.59
CA GLN A 683 -18.79 18.22 14.19
C GLN A 683 -17.78 17.11 14.57
N LEU A 684 -16.49 17.33 14.36
CA LEU A 684 -15.44 16.39 14.77
C LEU A 684 -15.41 16.22 16.30
N GLY A 685 -15.48 17.33 17.06
CA GLY A 685 -15.56 17.28 18.51
C GLY A 685 -16.81 16.57 19.02
N PHE A 686 -17.96 16.82 18.39
CA PHE A 686 -19.21 16.12 18.68
C PHE A 686 -19.09 14.62 18.45
N LEU A 687 -18.55 14.20 17.29
CA LEU A 687 -18.38 12.78 16.97
C LEU A 687 -17.59 12.06 18.07
N LEU A 688 -16.43 12.61 18.46
CA LEU A 688 -15.57 12.01 19.47
C LEU A 688 -16.20 12.02 20.88
N ASP A 689 -17.06 13.00 21.19
CA ASP A 689 -17.87 12.97 22.43
C ASP A 689 -19.01 11.93 22.38
N ALA A 690 -19.51 11.68 21.18
CA ALA A 690 -20.65 10.82 20.92
C ALA A 690 -20.27 9.35 20.74
N LEU A 691 -18.99 9.00 20.57
CA LEU A 691 -18.56 7.60 20.43
C LEU A 691 -18.99 6.75 21.64
N ALA A 692 -19.50 5.55 21.35
CA ALA A 692 -19.74 4.54 22.36
C ALA A 692 -18.42 4.15 23.04
N ALA A 693 -18.41 4.20 24.38
CA ALA A 693 -17.28 3.73 25.14
C ALA A 693 -17.15 2.20 24.97
N PRO A 694 -15.94 1.67 24.76
CA PRO A 694 -15.73 0.23 24.67
C PRO A 694 -16.13 -0.45 25.99
N GLY A 695 -16.70 -1.64 25.86
CA GLY A 695 -17.08 -2.49 26.98
C GLY A 695 -17.72 -3.76 26.44
N GLY A 696 -17.26 -4.91 26.91
CA GLY A 696 -17.72 -6.22 26.43
C GLY A 696 -18.36 -7.06 27.53
N PRO A 697 -19.35 -7.92 27.21
CA PRO A 697 -19.70 -9.03 28.08
C PRO A 697 -18.47 -9.95 28.25
N THR A 698 -18.26 -10.46 29.47
CA THR A 698 -17.20 -11.43 29.76
C THR A 698 -17.79 -12.85 29.81
N ASP A 699 -17.15 -13.79 29.13
CA ASP A 699 -17.48 -15.22 29.19
C ASP A 699 -17.04 -15.87 30.51
N ASP A 700 -16.14 -15.21 31.26
CA ASP A 700 -15.66 -15.68 32.56
C ASP A 700 -15.60 -14.53 33.59
N PRO A 701 -16.74 -14.25 34.26
CA PRO A 701 -16.78 -13.24 35.33
C PRO A 701 -15.86 -13.57 36.52
N GLY A 702 -15.53 -14.85 36.73
CA GLY A 702 -14.64 -15.28 37.81
C GLY A 702 -13.20 -14.87 37.53
N ASP A 703 -12.72 -15.18 36.33
CA ASP A 703 -11.37 -14.80 35.90
C ASP A 703 -11.22 -13.28 35.77
N VAL A 704 -12.25 -12.56 35.32
CA VAL A 704 -12.23 -11.08 35.29
C VAL A 704 -12.12 -10.48 36.70
N ALA A 705 -12.86 -11.02 37.67
CA ALA A 705 -12.79 -10.55 39.05
C ALA A 705 -11.42 -10.83 39.69
N ALA A 706 -10.87 -12.03 39.48
CA ALA A 706 -9.54 -12.40 39.94
C ALA A 706 -8.44 -11.58 39.25
N GLY A 707 -8.59 -11.32 37.95
CA GLY A 707 -7.69 -10.48 37.16
C GLY A 707 -7.67 -9.04 37.62
N ARG A 708 -8.83 -8.48 37.99
CA ARG A 708 -8.90 -7.15 38.60
C ARG A 708 -8.16 -7.10 39.94
N GLU A 709 -8.33 -8.12 40.78
CA GLU A 709 -7.59 -8.21 42.04
C GLU A 709 -6.07 -8.31 41.78
N ALA A 710 -5.66 -9.12 40.80
CA ALA A 710 -4.26 -9.21 40.38
C ALA A 710 -3.71 -7.85 39.90
N PHE A 711 -4.48 -7.11 39.08
CA PHE A 711 -4.12 -5.78 38.59
C PHE A 711 -3.81 -4.79 39.73
N GLU A 712 -4.67 -4.76 40.74
CA GLU A 712 -4.49 -3.92 41.93
C GLU A 712 -3.28 -4.40 42.76
N ASN A 713 -3.13 -5.71 42.96
CA ASN A 713 -2.08 -6.30 43.80
C ASN A 713 -0.65 -6.15 43.24
N ILE A 714 -0.47 -6.21 41.92
CA ILE A 714 0.86 -6.05 41.30
C ILE A 714 1.25 -4.58 41.09
N GLY A 715 0.41 -3.63 41.51
CA GLY A 715 0.70 -2.20 41.43
C GLY A 715 0.40 -1.54 40.08
N CYS A 716 -0.36 -2.17 39.18
CA CYS A 716 -0.78 -1.49 37.94
C CYS A 716 -1.65 -0.26 38.23
N ALA A 717 -2.46 -0.32 39.29
CA ALA A 717 -3.38 0.74 39.67
C ALA A 717 -2.70 2.01 40.20
N SER A 718 -1.38 2.01 40.48
CA SER A 718 -0.63 3.22 40.86
C SER A 718 -0.61 4.26 39.73
N CYS A 719 -0.58 3.84 38.47
CA CYS A 719 -0.63 4.73 37.30
C CYS A 719 -1.95 4.56 36.51
N HIS A 720 -2.53 3.36 36.52
CA HIS A 720 -3.77 3.06 35.80
C HIS A 720 -4.99 3.06 36.74
N VAL A 721 -5.28 4.21 37.34
CA VAL A 721 -6.36 4.34 38.33
C VAL A 721 -7.75 4.01 37.73
N PRO A 722 -8.60 3.21 38.40
CA PRO A 722 -9.85 2.72 37.81
C PRO A 722 -10.85 3.81 37.42
N SER A 723 -10.94 4.87 38.21
CA SER A 723 -11.86 5.99 37.98
C SER A 723 -11.30 7.33 38.47
N LEU A 724 -11.77 8.40 37.83
CA LEU A 724 -11.44 9.78 38.14
C LEU A 724 -12.73 10.59 38.33
N ALA A 725 -12.70 11.62 39.19
CA ALA A 725 -13.87 12.48 39.34
C ALA A 725 -14.14 13.29 38.06
N ALA A 726 -15.42 13.41 37.71
CA ALA A 726 -15.87 14.18 36.56
C ALA A 726 -16.20 15.63 36.93
N ARG A 727 -15.98 16.56 35.99
CA ARG A 727 -16.46 17.95 36.07
C ARG A 727 -17.99 17.93 36.18
N GLY A 728 -18.51 18.57 37.23
CA GLY A 728 -19.96 18.60 37.50
C GLY A 728 -20.49 17.40 38.29
N GLY A 729 -19.61 16.50 38.74
CA GLY A 729 -19.94 15.37 39.62
C GLY A 729 -20.09 14.04 38.89
N GLY A 730 -19.90 12.94 39.64
CA GLY A 730 -19.80 11.59 39.10
C GLY A 730 -18.36 11.16 38.87
N GLU A 731 -18.18 9.99 38.24
CA GLU A 731 -16.88 9.41 37.94
C GLU A 731 -16.77 9.02 36.47
N VAL A 732 -15.55 9.11 35.94
CA VAL A 732 -15.15 8.62 34.62
C VAL A 732 -14.23 7.43 34.83
N SER A 733 -14.58 6.27 34.27
CA SER A 733 -13.71 5.10 34.31
C SER A 733 -12.86 5.04 33.04
N LEU A 734 -11.55 5.27 33.20
CA LEU A 734 -10.56 5.28 32.12
C LEU A 734 -9.45 4.25 32.32
N TYR A 735 -9.22 3.78 33.56
CA TYR A 735 -8.04 2.99 33.92
C TYR A 735 -6.73 3.71 33.53
N SER A 736 -6.63 4.96 33.96
CA SER A 736 -5.54 5.89 33.67
C SER A 736 -5.68 7.09 34.59
N ASP A 737 -4.54 7.57 35.11
CA ASP A 737 -4.44 8.83 35.84
C ASP A 737 -4.17 10.05 34.93
N LEU A 738 -3.96 9.82 33.63
CA LEU A 738 -3.60 10.83 32.64
C LEU A 738 -2.32 11.63 32.96
N LEU A 739 -1.51 11.19 33.94
CA LEU A 739 -0.27 11.84 34.33
C LEU A 739 0.87 11.40 33.42
N LEU A 740 1.93 12.21 33.39
CA LEU A 740 3.21 11.86 32.78
C LEU A 740 4.02 11.00 33.76
N HIS A 741 4.56 9.89 33.25
CA HIS A 741 5.45 9.00 34.00
C HIS A 741 6.72 8.75 33.22
N ASP A 742 7.85 8.66 33.93
CA ASP A 742 9.12 8.26 33.37
C ASP A 742 9.12 6.76 33.05
N LEU A 743 9.13 6.44 31.75
CA LEU A 743 9.26 5.08 31.23
C LEU A 743 10.70 4.84 30.71
N SER A 744 11.70 5.45 31.35
CA SER A 744 13.11 5.16 31.07
C SER A 744 13.39 3.65 31.16
N ALA A 745 14.28 3.10 30.33
CA ALA A 745 14.54 1.65 30.23
C ALA A 745 13.46 0.76 29.53
N THR A 746 12.40 1.33 28.95
CA THR A 746 11.47 0.60 28.04
C THR A 746 12.03 0.33 26.62
N GLY A 747 13.24 0.81 26.34
CA GLY A 747 14.01 0.43 25.15
C GLY A 747 13.89 1.32 23.90
N GLY A 748 13.93 2.66 24.03
CA GLY A 748 14.26 3.50 22.89
C GLY A 748 13.99 4.99 23.07
N GLU A 749 14.97 5.81 22.70
CA GLU A 749 14.85 7.10 22.00
C GLU A 749 13.45 7.76 22.07
N GLY A 750 13.35 8.82 22.86
CA GLY A 750 12.17 9.67 22.89
C GLY A 750 12.53 11.11 22.52
N ILE A 751 11.52 11.91 22.26
CA ILE A 751 11.66 13.34 21.95
C ILE A 751 10.89 14.11 23.02
N ALA A 752 11.53 15.10 23.61
CA ALA A 752 10.87 16.03 24.52
C ALA A 752 9.88 16.91 23.73
N VAL A 753 8.64 16.97 24.21
CA VAL A 753 7.53 17.69 23.57
C VAL A 753 6.76 18.45 24.64
N GLY A 754 6.71 19.78 24.50
CA GLY A 754 6.03 20.64 25.48
C GLY A 754 6.61 20.46 26.88
N ALA A 755 5.75 20.08 27.83
CA ALA A 755 6.13 19.85 29.22
C ALA A 755 6.73 18.46 29.51
N ALA A 756 6.66 17.52 28.56
CA ALA A 756 7.16 16.16 28.73
C ALA A 756 8.61 16.01 28.25
N SER A 757 9.42 15.30 29.02
CA SER A 757 10.77 14.89 28.65
C SER A 757 10.76 13.80 27.57
N GLU A 758 11.95 13.38 27.14
CA GLU A 758 12.16 12.29 26.20
C GLU A 758 11.54 10.99 26.70
N THR A 759 11.66 10.68 27.99
CA THR A 759 11.27 9.40 28.56
C THR A 759 9.88 9.41 29.20
N GLU A 760 9.28 10.60 29.36
CA GLU A 760 7.96 10.73 29.94
C GLU A 760 6.84 10.46 28.93
N TYR A 761 5.87 9.64 29.31
CA TYR A 761 4.66 9.39 28.53
C TYR A 761 3.44 9.45 29.43
N ARG A 762 2.32 9.88 28.84
CA ARG A 762 1.02 9.84 29.49
C ARG A 762 0.54 8.40 29.60
N THR A 763 0.00 7.99 30.75
CA THR A 763 -0.69 6.68 30.84
C THR A 763 -1.83 6.61 29.82
N PRO A 764 -1.88 5.62 28.91
CA PRO A 764 -3.03 5.46 28.03
C PRO A 764 -4.24 4.99 28.84
N TRP A 765 -5.45 5.35 28.39
CA TRP A 765 -6.67 4.74 28.92
C TRP A 765 -6.73 3.28 28.48
N LEU A 766 -6.93 2.36 29.44
CA LEU A 766 -7.01 0.92 29.13
C LEU A 766 -8.40 0.50 28.63
N ARG A 767 -9.38 1.40 28.67
CA ARG A 767 -10.71 1.14 28.12
C ARG A 767 -10.65 1.05 26.59
N GLY A 768 -11.09 -0.07 26.02
CA GLY A 768 -10.95 -0.38 24.60
C GLY A 768 -9.58 -0.91 24.19
N TYR A 769 -8.76 -1.30 25.15
CA TYR A 769 -7.44 -1.84 24.89
C TYR A 769 -7.50 -3.11 24.03
N ALA A 770 -8.49 -3.99 24.25
CA ALA A 770 -8.61 -5.26 23.53
C ALA A 770 -8.67 -5.13 21.99
N VAL A 771 -9.11 -3.97 21.49
CA VAL A 771 -9.34 -3.68 20.07
C VAL A 771 -8.31 -2.69 19.51
N SER A 772 -7.26 -2.39 20.26
CA SER A 772 -6.22 -1.41 19.89
C SER A 772 -4.85 -2.02 19.59
N VAL A 773 -4.77 -3.33 19.31
CA VAL A 773 -3.51 -3.98 18.85
C VAL A 773 -3.09 -3.35 17.51
N PRO A 774 -1.82 -2.96 17.31
CA PRO A 774 -0.67 -3.15 18.20
C PRO A 774 -0.58 -2.09 19.30
N TYR A 775 0.07 -2.47 20.41
CA TYR A 775 0.12 -1.69 21.64
C TYR A 775 1.40 -0.85 21.77
N MET A 776 1.43 -0.06 22.85
CA MET A 776 2.43 0.97 23.19
C MET A 776 2.42 2.16 22.24
N HIS A 777 3.08 3.23 22.66
CA HIS A 777 3.16 4.47 21.88
C HIS A 777 3.80 4.28 20.50
N ASP A 778 4.60 3.23 20.28
CA ASP A 778 5.31 2.97 19.03
C ASP A 778 4.71 1.82 18.20
N GLY A 779 3.65 1.18 18.69
CA GLY A 779 3.01 0.03 18.03
C GLY A 779 3.93 -1.19 17.90
N ARG A 780 5.01 -1.30 18.68
CA ARG A 780 5.94 -2.44 18.62
C ARG A 780 5.55 -3.61 19.50
N ALA A 781 4.50 -3.48 20.31
CA ALA A 781 4.05 -4.54 21.19
C ALA A 781 2.81 -5.26 20.60
N PRO A 782 2.98 -6.45 20.01
CA PRO A 782 1.90 -7.22 19.37
C PRO A 782 0.97 -7.91 20.38
N THR A 783 1.48 -8.20 21.57
CA THR A 783 0.81 -8.99 22.60
C THR A 783 0.95 -8.31 23.95
N LEU A 784 0.06 -8.68 24.87
CA LEU A 784 0.11 -8.20 26.26
C LEU A 784 1.41 -8.58 26.96
N ASP A 785 1.95 -9.78 26.71
CA ASP A 785 3.23 -10.19 27.29
C ASP A 785 4.40 -9.29 26.84
N VAL A 786 4.42 -8.90 25.56
CA VAL A 786 5.41 -7.94 25.05
C VAL A 786 5.19 -6.55 25.65
N VAL A 787 3.93 -6.14 25.86
CA VAL A 787 3.64 -4.89 26.57
C VAL A 787 4.20 -4.91 27.99
N MET A 788 3.89 -5.95 28.76
CA MET A 788 4.31 -6.03 30.17
C MET A 788 5.83 -6.11 30.27
N SER A 789 6.48 -6.98 29.50
CA SER A 789 7.96 -7.11 29.50
C SER A 789 8.69 -5.82 29.12
N ARG A 790 8.04 -4.92 28.36
CA ARG A 790 8.60 -3.63 27.97
C ARG A 790 8.32 -2.50 28.93
N HIS A 791 7.48 -2.65 29.96
CA HIS A 791 7.33 -1.62 30.98
C HIS A 791 8.66 -1.39 31.73
N GLY A 792 8.93 -0.16 32.15
CA GLY A 792 10.23 0.28 32.64
C GLY A 792 10.09 1.59 33.40
N GLY A 793 11.20 2.10 33.93
CA GLY A 793 11.23 3.31 34.74
C GLY A 793 10.38 3.10 35.98
N GLU A 794 9.42 3.99 36.19
CA GLU A 794 8.44 3.93 37.27
C GLU A 794 7.62 2.61 37.25
N ALA A 795 7.37 2.04 36.08
CA ALA A 795 6.59 0.80 35.94
C ALA A 795 7.42 -0.49 36.10
N SER A 796 8.72 -0.39 36.43
CA SER A 796 9.62 -1.56 36.52
C SER A 796 9.16 -2.58 37.58
N ARG A 797 8.64 -2.10 38.71
CA ARG A 797 8.16 -2.97 39.79
C ARG A 797 6.96 -3.81 39.33
N SER A 798 5.97 -3.18 38.72
CA SER A 798 4.76 -3.87 38.24
C SER A 798 5.08 -4.89 37.14
N ARG A 799 6.06 -4.61 36.28
CA ARG A 799 6.59 -5.61 35.33
C ARG A 799 7.21 -6.83 36.04
N ASP A 800 8.05 -6.58 37.04
CA ASP A 800 8.75 -7.65 37.74
C ASP A 800 7.75 -8.53 38.51
N GLU A 801 6.72 -7.93 39.11
CA GLU A 801 5.60 -8.65 39.73
C GLU A 801 4.77 -9.43 38.70
N TRP A 802 4.45 -8.86 37.53
CA TRP A 802 3.81 -9.60 36.42
C TRP A 802 4.60 -10.86 36.04
N THR A 803 5.93 -10.73 35.95
CA THR A 803 6.83 -11.83 35.59
C THR A 803 6.85 -12.93 36.67
N ALA A 804 6.55 -12.57 37.92
CA ALA A 804 6.49 -13.49 39.05
C ALA A 804 5.14 -14.21 39.18
N LEU A 805 4.08 -13.72 38.53
CA LEU A 805 2.75 -14.34 38.54
C LEU A 805 2.76 -15.75 37.93
N GLY A 806 1.89 -16.62 38.43
CA GLY A 806 1.60 -17.90 37.80
C GLY A 806 0.83 -17.72 36.48
N ALA A 807 0.92 -18.72 35.59
CA ALA A 807 0.24 -18.67 34.29
C ALA A 807 -1.30 -18.52 34.40
N ASP A 808 -1.91 -18.96 35.50
CA ASP A 808 -3.35 -18.77 35.73
C ASP A 808 -3.67 -17.31 36.08
N GLU A 809 -2.87 -16.68 36.95
CA GLU A 809 -3.02 -15.27 37.34
C GLU A 809 -2.76 -14.33 36.15
N GLN A 810 -1.76 -14.63 35.32
CA GLN A 810 -1.49 -13.87 34.09
C GLN A 810 -2.68 -13.93 33.11
N ARG A 811 -3.27 -15.12 32.91
CA ARG A 811 -4.47 -15.27 32.06
C ARG A 811 -5.67 -14.53 32.63
N GLN A 812 -5.85 -14.55 33.94
CA GLN A 812 -6.94 -13.83 34.62
C GLN A 812 -6.78 -12.32 34.44
N LEU A 813 -5.56 -11.80 34.63
CA LEU A 813 -5.26 -10.39 34.38
C LEU A 813 -5.50 -10.01 32.92
N GLU A 814 -5.08 -10.83 31.97
CA GLU A 814 -5.38 -10.63 30.56
C GLU A 814 -6.89 -10.63 30.27
N ALA A 815 -7.66 -11.55 30.87
CA ALA A 815 -9.10 -11.58 30.75
C ALA A 815 -9.74 -10.29 31.28
N PHE A 816 -9.25 -9.76 32.41
CA PHE A 816 -9.68 -8.48 32.94
C PHE A 816 -9.35 -7.33 31.96
N LEU A 817 -8.13 -7.21 31.48
CA LEU A 817 -7.74 -6.16 30.53
C LEU A 817 -8.53 -6.22 29.23
N ARG A 818 -8.87 -7.43 28.75
CA ARG A 818 -9.71 -7.63 27.57
C ARG A 818 -11.18 -7.27 27.78
N SER A 819 -11.63 -7.21 29.04
CA SER A 819 -12.99 -6.81 29.39
C SER A 819 -13.20 -5.29 29.44
N LEU A 820 -12.10 -4.53 29.47
CA LEU A 820 -12.08 -3.06 29.43
C LEU A 820 -12.18 -2.56 27.98
#